data_AF-A0A328FEM6-F1
#
_entry.id   AF-A0A328FEM6-F1
#
_cell.length_a   1.000
_cell.length_b   1.000
_cell.length_c   1.000
_cell.angle_alpha   90.00
_cell.angle_beta   90.00
_cell.angle_gamma   90.00
#
_symmetry.space_group_name_H-M   'P 1'
#
loop_
_entity.id
_entity.type
_entity.pdbx_description
1 polymer ?
#
loop_
_entity_poly.entity_id
_entity_poly.type
_entity_poly.pdbx_seq_one_letter_code
_entity_poly.pdbx_strand_id
1 'polypeptide(L)'
;MAKKRNSIDAILNRAEKLFETENYLLAEKEFKKARQKKNSPEIEAKLAICLKKTQGLKGKEWVKKGQKAENQNDLSGAVSCFREAESLLDETWLGDKIRELEQRLLGCDVVAKAEIAIRNKDYLAASDFYTELAQIHGNETYLFDSAVCLVKGNMFDQAVKLFKSLSSLNDTAHYHFGYALAKQGEYISALDQWEMIDSDDAGFISQQRQVLELAFEQLNAAMNAGGDINQIQADAGRLLGGKAVQGNDRVVKGLEVLSDYSRLFLASSLWETGDYGAVAKLLDTIVFKKDPAITVLEAVTYYHLAETQVDYTGPMADHWLTAVYSIDLATAVGDDPEKQDKVRQRLIRMAENRIKTMTGPENLKDAVATHFDIDKSLMVDLLAISGDRHDSLSVPWICTPCFSERYGLSDAVLALIRKNRGYFKDEEHFLSTGACYSRVGESFYALKTGNTKKAFDLLETMDAADSTDEFIKYALGLIRFEYGKFVLENGEKNFLDYFDSTVSLFETVPGVEKRFSQEMMQYEGRYLLEYEAVLGLLYKLRPSGPISEAYSFFMGQVAVDKFNRGKITNKQCHVALEKALGIDPGNEYVIHLKEQIAIALEMDALYNAMNKRKMGKAAALATKSPFPEVRDKFFEFIEQMMEQIEESGLEKHYLIAELNDLLNSCKAVDPGYPIIDTLEMKIQLLGD
;
A
#
# COMPACT_ATOMS: atom_id res chain seq x y z
N MET A 1 -35.88 114.08 -38.98
CA MET A 1 -34.92 113.05 -38.54
C MET A 1 -35.39 111.67 -39.02
N ALA A 2 -34.91 111.17 -40.17
CA ALA A 2 -35.06 109.78 -40.63
C ALA A 2 -34.23 109.45 -41.91
N LYS A 3 -33.00 109.98 -42.04
CA LYS A 3 -32.10 109.66 -43.18
C LYS A 3 -30.65 109.28 -42.79
N LYS A 4 -30.40 108.94 -41.50
CA LYS A 4 -29.08 108.49 -41.01
C LYS A 4 -28.95 106.97 -40.78
N ARG A 5 -30.03 106.18 -40.92
CA ARG A 5 -30.01 104.72 -40.65
C ARG A 5 -29.58 103.84 -41.83
N ASN A 6 -29.33 104.41 -43.01
CA ASN A 6 -29.00 103.67 -44.24
C ASN A 6 -27.70 104.12 -44.92
N SER A 7 -26.87 104.94 -44.26
CA SER A 7 -25.53 105.25 -44.79
C SER A 7 -24.62 104.05 -44.64
N ILE A 8 -23.65 103.91 -45.55
CA ILE A 8 -22.75 102.77 -45.56
C ILE A 8 -21.88 102.69 -44.30
N ASP A 9 -21.47 103.85 -43.77
CA ASP A 9 -20.67 103.93 -42.54
C ASP A 9 -21.46 103.44 -41.31
N ALA A 10 -22.78 103.65 -41.28
CA ALA A 10 -23.62 103.15 -40.20
C ALA A 10 -23.80 101.62 -40.26
N ILE A 11 -23.78 101.02 -41.46
CA ILE A 11 -23.83 99.57 -41.66
C ILE A 11 -22.47 98.94 -41.34
N LEU A 12 -21.37 99.56 -41.78
CA LEU A 12 -20.01 99.09 -41.48
C LEU A 12 -19.69 99.17 -39.99
N ASN A 13 -19.96 100.28 -39.30
CA ASN A 13 -19.76 100.37 -37.85
C ASN A 13 -20.57 99.33 -37.08
N ARG A 14 -21.78 98.99 -37.56
CA ARG A 14 -22.60 97.94 -36.94
C ARG A 14 -22.03 96.55 -37.23
N ALA A 15 -21.59 96.29 -38.46
CA ALA A 15 -20.96 95.03 -38.85
C ALA A 15 -19.64 94.80 -38.10
N GLU A 16 -18.81 95.83 -37.95
CA GLU A 16 -17.55 95.78 -37.20
C GLU A 16 -17.77 95.57 -35.71
N LYS A 17 -18.72 96.31 -35.10
CA LYS A 17 -19.08 96.06 -33.71
C LYS A 17 -19.55 94.61 -33.48
N LEU A 18 -20.33 94.06 -34.42
CA LEU A 18 -20.77 92.66 -34.36
C LEU A 18 -19.61 91.68 -34.59
N PHE A 19 -18.63 92.02 -35.43
CA PHE A 19 -17.42 91.23 -35.68
C PHE A 19 -16.48 91.20 -34.48
N GLU A 20 -16.26 92.35 -33.84
CA GLU A 20 -15.43 92.51 -32.62
C GLU A 20 -16.05 91.81 -31.41
N THR A 21 -17.38 91.83 -31.30
CA THR A 21 -18.13 91.08 -30.28
C THR A 21 -18.30 89.59 -30.63
N GLU A 22 -17.58 89.10 -31.65
CA GLU A 22 -17.58 87.71 -32.11
C GLU A 22 -18.95 87.16 -32.54
N ASN A 23 -19.93 88.03 -32.82
CA ASN A 23 -21.23 87.65 -33.35
C ASN A 23 -21.19 87.53 -34.87
N TYR A 24 -20.40 86.57 -35.35
CA TYR A 24 -20.07 86.38 -36.76
C TYR A 24 -21.30 86.14 -37.66
N LEU A 25 -22.39 85.55 -37.15
CA LEU A 25 -23.63 85.33 -37.92
C LEU A 25 -24.33 86.65 -38.28
N LEU A 26 -24.47 87.56 -37.31
CA LEU A 26 -25.08 88.87 -37.54
C LEU A 26 -24.10 89.81 -38.26
N ALA A 27 -22.80 89.71 -37.95
CA ALA A 27 -21.75 90.42 -38.66
C ALA A 27 -21.74 90.05 -40.15
N GLU A 28 -21.88 88.77 -40.51
CA GLU A 28 -21.96 88.30 -41.90
C GLU A 28 -23.14 88.96 -42.65
N LYS A 29 -24.32 89.01 -42.03
CA LYS A 29 -25.51 89.63 -42.64
C LYS A 29 -25.32 91.13 -42.87
N GLU A 30 -24.73 91.84 -41.91
CA GLU A 30 -24.48 93.27 -42.05
C GLU A 30 -23.30 93.57 -43.01
N PHE A 31 -22.25 92.76 -43.03
CA PHE A 31 -21.19 92.87 -44.05
C PHE A 31 -21.69 92.52 -45.46
N LYS A 32 -22.63 91.58 -45.62
CA LYS A 32 -23.30 91.32 -46.92
C LYS A 32 -24.09 92.55 -47.39
N LYS A 33 -24.78 93.26 -46.49
CA LYS A 33 -25.45 94.53 -46.80
C LYS A 33 -24.46 95.65 -47.13
N ALA A 34 -23.32 95.68 -46.43
CA ALA A 34 -22.25 96.64 -46.73
C ALA A 34 -21.64 96.37 -48.12
N ARG A 35 -21.36 95.11 -48.45
CA ARG A 35 -20.84 94.65 -49.75
C ARG A 35 -21.73 95.08 -50.91
N GLN A 36 -23.06 94.99 -50.76
CA GLN A 36 -24.02 95.42 -51.78
C GLN A 36 -23.94 96.93 -52.08
N LYS A 37 -23.46 97.74 -51.14
CA LYS A 37 -23.32 99.20 -51.31
C LYS A 37 -21.91 99.65 -51.66
N LYS A 38 -20.88 98.88 -51.26
CA LYS A 38 -19.46 99.11 -51.60
C LYS A 38 -18.73 97.78 -51.55
N ASN A 39 -18.15 97.40 -52.68
CA ASN A 39 -17.28 96.24 -52.73
C ASN A 39 -15.86 96.67 -52.33
N SER A 40 -15.32 96.11 -51.24
CA SER A 40 -13.98 96.42 -50.73
C SER A 40 -13.27 95.12 -50.36
N PRO A 41 -11.95 94.99 -50.64
CA PRO A 41 -11.16 93.82 -50.25
C PRO A 41 -11.24 93.54 -48.75
N GLU A 42 -11.35 94.58 -47.93
CA GLU A 42 -11.45 94.45 -46.47
C GLU A 42 -12.80 93.87 -46.02
N ILE A 43 -13.89 94.25 -46.70
CA ILE A 43 -15.22 93.69 -46.46
C ILE A 43 -15.26 92.22 -46.91
N GLU A 44 -14.61 91.87 -48.02
CA GLU A 44 -14.50 90.49 -48.49
C GLU A 44 -13.66 89.63 -47.55
N ALA A 45 -12.53 90.13 -47.05
CA ALA A 45 -11.71 89.41 -46.07
C ALA A 45 -12.45 89.18 -44.75
N LYS A 46 -13.15 90.19 -44.21
CA LYS A 46 -13.96 90.05 -43.00
C LYS A 46 -15.18 89.14 -43.24
N LEU A 47 -15.79 89.17 -44.43
CA LEU A 47 -16.84 88.22 -44.84
C LEU A 47 -16.31 86.78 -44.90
N ALA A 48 -15.11 86.56 -45.45
CA ALA A 48 -14.50 85.24 -45.49
C ALA A 48 -14.23 84.70 -44.07
N ILE A 49 -13.78 85.56 -43.14
CA ILE A 49 -13.62 85.20 -41.72
C ILE A 49 -14.97 84.90 -41.07
N CYS A 50 -16.00 85.74 -41.31
CA CYS A 50 -17.34 85.51 -40.80
C CYS A 50 -17.91 84.19 -41.32
N LEU A 51 -17.78 83.91 -42.63
CA LEU A 51 -18.24 82.68 -43.26
C LEU A 51 -17.54 81.46 -42.64
N LYS A 52 -16.20 81.50 -42.51
CA LYS A 52 -15.43 80.41 -41.88
C LYS A 52 -15.83 80.18 -40.42
N LYS A 53 -16.06 81.24 -39.64
CA LYS A 53 -16.49 81.16 -38.24
C LYS A 53 -17.95 80.70 -38.09
N THR A 54 -18.86 81.17 -38.96
CA THR A 54 -20.26 80.72 -39.01
C THR A 54 -20.36 79.25 -39.43
N GLN A 55 -19.55 78.82 -40.40
CA GLN A 55 -19.42 77.40 -40.79
C GLN A 55 -18.91 76.56 -39.61
N GLY A 56 -17.89 77.03 -38.90
CA GLY A 56 -17.39 76.37 -37.68
C GLY A 56 -18.42 76.25 -36.56
N LEU A 57 -19.26 77.28 -36.34
CA LEU A 57 -20.36 77.23 -35.36
C LEU A 57 -21.45 76.25 -35.77
N LYS A 58 -21.86 76.26 -37.05
CA LYS A 58 -22.84 75.30 -37.60
C LYS A 58 -22.33 73.87 -37.55
N GLY A 59 -21.05 73.64 -37.89
CA GLY A 59 -20.40 72.35 -37.75
C GLY A 59 -20.45 71.84 -36.31
N LYS A 60 -20.13 72.68 -35.32
CA LYS A 60 -20.24 72.33 -33.89
C LYS A 60 -21.68 72.02 -33.44
N GLU A 61 -22.68 72.70 -34.00
CA GLU A 61 -24.09 72.36 -33.76
C GLU A 61 -24.45 70.99 -34.33
N TRP A 62 -23.96 70.66 -35.54
CA TRP A 62 -24.14 69.34 -36.13
C TRP A 62 -23.45 68.24 -35.33
N VAL A 63 -22.24 68.48 -34.81
CA VAL A 63 -21.58 67.56 -33.87
C VAL A 63 -22.43 67.31 -32.63
N LYS A 64 -22.99 68.35 -32.01
CA LYS A 64 -23.89 68.19 -30.85
C LYS A 64 -25.15 67.40 -31.19
N LYS A 65 -25.72 67.60 -32.38
CA LYS A 65 -26.88 66.83 -32.86
C LYS A 65 -26.50 65.37 -33.12
N GLY A 66 -25.35 65.12 -33.73
CA GLY A 66 -24.81 63.77 -33.96
C GLY A 66 -24.58 63.02 -32.64
N GLN A 67 -23.95 63.66 -31.65
CA GLN A 67 -23.77 63.10 -30.30
C GLN A 67 -25.11 62.82 -29.61
N LYS A 68 -26.11 63.70 -29.77
CA LYS A 68 -27.45 63.47 -29.22
C LYS A 68 -28.15 62.28 -29.88
N ALA A 69 -28.06 62.15 -31.21
CA ALA A 69 -28.62 61.02 -31.95
C ALA A 69 -27.91 59.71 -31.58
N GLU A 70 -26.59 59.73 -31.45
CA GLU A 70 -25.79 58.58 -30.97
C GLU A 70 -26.21 58.15 -29.55
N ASN A 71 -26.38 59.09 -28.62
CA ASN A 71 -26.86 58.81 -27.27
C ASN A 71 -28.30 58.26 -27.24
N GLN A 72 -29.09 58.54 -28.28
CA GLN A 72 -30.44 58.00 -28.46
C GLN A 72 -30.45 56.68 -29.25
N ASN A 73 -29.27 56.14 -29.56
CA ASN A 73 -29.07 54.94 -30.38
C ASN A 73 -29.62 55.05 -31.81
N ASP A 74 -29.84 56.26 -32.32
CA ASP A 74 -30.17 56.54 -33.72
C ASP A 74 -28.88 56.70 -34.53
N LEU A 75 -28.30 55.56 -34.92
CA LEU A 75 -27.03 55.50 -35.63
C LEU A 75 -27.11 56.14 -37.03
N SER A 76 -28.23 55.96 -37.75
CA SER A 76 -28.44 56.56 -39.07
C SER A 76 -28.52 58.09 -38.99
N GLY A 77 -29.28 58.61 -38.01
CA GLY A 77 -29.36 60.03 -37.71
C GLY A 77 -28.01 60.61 -37.25
N ALA A 78 -27.23 59.86 -36.48
CA ALA A 78 -25.89 60.25 -36.05
C ALA A 78 -24.92 60.36 -37.24
N VAL A 79 -24.84 59.34 -38.10
CA VAL A 79 -23.99 59.35 -39.32
C VAL A 79 -24.33 60.53 -40.21
N SER A 80 -25.63 60.79 -40.46
CA SER A 80 -26.05 61.94 -41.27
C SER A 80 -25.60 63.27 -40.66
N CYS A 81 -25.76 63.46 -39.33
CA CYS A 81 -25.32 64.67 -38.65
C CYS A 81 -23.79 64.83 -38.65
N PHE A 82 -23.02 63.76 -38.50
CA PHE A 82 -21.56 63.80 -38.53
C PHE A 82 -21.00 64.05 -39.94
N ARG A 83 -21.63 63.53 -41.01
CA ARG A 83 -21.26 63.87 -42.41
C ARG A 83 -21.51 65.35 -42.73
N GLU A 84 -22.63 65.90 -42.26
CA GLU A 84 -22.90 67.34 -42.36
C GLU A 84 -21.86 68.17 -41.59
N ALA A 85 -21.41 67.69 -40.42
CA ALA A 85 -20.32 68.30 -39.67
C ALA A 85 -18.97 68.22 -40.40
N GLU A 86 -18.60 67.06 -40.97
CA GLU A 86 -17.37 66.82 -41.74
C GLU A 86 -17.29 67.72 -42.98
N SER A 87 -18.42 67.98 -43.65
CA SER A 87 -18.47 68.90 -44.80
C SER A 87 -18.17 70.38 -44.44
N LEU A 88 -18.27 70.73 -43.15
CA LEU A 88 -18.12 72.09 -42.63
C LEU A 88 -16.90 72.27 -41.73
N LEU A 89 -16.34 71.19 -41.21
CA LEU A 89 -15.22 71.14 -40.27
C LEU A 89 -14.08 70.28 -40.84
N ASP A 90 -12.87 70.84 -40.90
CA ASP A 90 -11.66 70.13 -41.30
C ASP A 90 -11.04 69.42 -40.10
N GLU A 91 -11.75 68.43 -39.55
CA GLU A 91 -11.36 67.68 -38.35
C GLU A 91 -11.32 66.17 -38.64
N THR A 92 -10.14 65.56 -38.58
CA THR A 92 -9.89 64.17 -39.01
C THR A 92 -10.65 63.11 -38.19
N TRP A 93 -10.95 63.39 -36.92
CA TRP A 93 -11.68 62.46 -36.06
C TRP A 93 -13.14 62.26 -36.49
N LEU A 94 -13.73 63.19 -37.25
CA LEU A 94 -15.09 63.06 -37.77
C LEU A 94 -15.18 61.91 -38.77
N GLY A 95 -14.20 61.78 -39.67
CA GLY A 95 -14.12 60.67 -40.60
C GLY A 95 -13.95 59.32 -39.90
N ASP A 96 -13.11 59.26 -38.87
CA ASP A 96 -12.96 58.05 -38.04
C ASP A 96 -14.27 57.70 -37.30
N LYS A 97 -14.99 58.70 -36.79
CA LYS A 97 -16.27 58.51 -36.09
C LYS A 97 -17.40 58.10 -37.02
N ILE A 98 -17.46 58.67 -38.23
CA ILE A 98 -18.41 58.25 -39.28
C ILE A 98 -18.17 56.78 -39.64
N ARG A 99 -16.90 56.38 -39.86
CA ARG A 99 -16.55 54.99 -40.16
C ARG A 99 -16.92 54.04 -39.01
N GLU A 100 -16.69 54.42 -37.76
CA GLU A 100 -17.09 53.65 -36.57
C GLU A 100 -18.62 53.45 -36.53
N LEU A 101 -19.40 54.52 -36.74
CA LEU A 101 -20.86 54.47 -36.70
C LEU A 101 -21.46 53.72 -37.90
N GLU A 102 -20.85 53.83 -39.08
CA GLU A 102 -21.23 53.05 -40.26
C GLU A 102 -20.96 51.55 -40.07
N GLN A 103 -19.84 51.18 -39.46
CA GLN A 103 -19.56 49.78 -39.09
C GLN A 103 -20.57 49.25 -38.06
N ARG A 104 -20.95 50.07 -37.06
CA ARG A 104 -21.99 49.71 -36.09
C ARG A 104 -23.36 49.55 -36.74
N LEU A 105 -23.72 50.45 -37.65
CA LEU A 105 -24.98 50.40 -38.39
C LEU A 105 -25.05 49.15 -39.27
N LEU A 106 -23.97 48.84 -40.00
CA LEU A 106 -23.85 47.61 -40.80
C LEU A 106 -24.03 46.37 -39.91
N GLY A 107 -23.39 46.34 -38.75
CA GLY A 107 -23.58 45.27 -37.76
C GLY A 107 -25.05 45.08 -37.36
N CYS A 108 -25.78 46.16 -37.03
CA CYS A 108 -27.21 46.08 -36.70
C CYS A 108 -28.06 45.53 -37.84
N ASP A 109 -27.79 45.93 -39.09
CA ASP A 109 -28.53 45.43 -40.26
C ASP A 109 -28.28 43.94 -40.51
N VAL A 110 -27.04 43.48 -40.32
CA VAL A 110 -26.68 42.06 -40.50
C VAL A 110 -27.29 41.20 -39.38
N VAL A 111 -27.35 41.68 -38.13
CA VAL A 111 -28.08 41.00 -37.03
C VAL A 111 -29.55 40.80 -37.39
N ALA A 112 -30.22 41.85 -37.88
CA ALA A 112 -31.62 41.76 -38.27
C ALA A 112 -31.84 40.73 -39.40
N LYS A 113 -30.93 40.66 -40.38
CA LYS A 113 -30.96 39.64 -41.44
C LYS A 113 -30.75 38.23 -40.90
N ALA A 114 -29.80 38.04 -39.98
CA ALA A 114 -29.56 36.76 -39.33
C ALA A 114 -30.82 36.27 -38.58
N GLU A 115 -31.47 37.12 -37.81
CA GLU A 115 -32.72 36.77 -37.11
C GLU A 115 -33.86 36.41 -38.05
N ILE A 116 -34.01 37.13 -39.17
CA ILE A 116 -35.02 36.82 -40.19
C ILE A 116 -34.72 35.46 -40.83
N ALA A 117 -33.45 35.17 -41.15
CA ALA A 117 -33.03 33.88 -41.69
C ALA A 117 -33.34 32.73 -40.72
N ILE A 118 -33.07 32.90 -39.42
CA ILE A 118 -33.45 31.93 -38.37
C ILE A 118 -34.96 31.70 -38.33
N ARG A 119 -35.77 32.77 -38.35
CA ARG A 119 -37.25 32.66 -38.35
C ARG A 119 -37.77 31.91 -39.57
N ASN A 120 -37.10 32.08 -40.71
CA ASN A 120 -37.40 31.39 -41.96
C ASN A 120 -36.82 29.96 -42.03
N LYS A 121 -36.10 29.51 -41.00
CA LYS A 121 -35.37 28.23 -40.94
C LYS A 121 -34.28 28.10 -42.03
N ASP A 122 -33.82 29.21 -42.58
CA ASP A 122 -32.67 29.26 -43.50
C ASP A 122 -31.39 29.40 -42.67
N TYR A 123 -30.96 28.28 -42.11
CA TYR A 123 -29.84 28.26 -41.18
C TYR A 123 -28.47 28.46 -41.85
N LEU A 124 -28.35 28.18 -43.15
CA LEU A 124 -27.13 28.45 -43.90
C LEU A 124 -26.96 29.96 -44.07
N ALA A 125 -28.01 30.66 -44.54
CA ALA A 125 -27.97 32.12 -44.64
C ALA A 125 -27.75 32.78 -43.27
N ALA A 126 -28.36 32.26 -42.19
CA ALA A 126 -28.10 32.75 -40.85
C ALA A 126 -26.64 32.59 -40.42
N SER A 127 -26.02 31.44 -40.73
CA SER A 127 -24.59 31.17 -40.46
C SER A 127 -23.67 32.12 -41.23
N ASP A 128 -23.96 32.39 -42.51
CA ASP A 128 -23.20 33.34 -43.32
C ASP A 128 -23.26 34.76 -42.72
N PHE A 129 -24.45 35.21 -42.31
CA PHE A 129 -24.61 36.52 -41.65
C PHE A 129 -23.88 36.60 -40.31
N TYR A 130 -23.89 35.55 -39.50
CA TYR A 130 -23.11 35.53 -38.25
C TYR A 130 -21.60 35.50 -38.48
N THR A 131 -21.15 34.84 -39.55
CA THR A 131 -19.73 34.86 -39.95
C THR A 131 -19.32 36.27 -40.40
N GLU A 132 -20.18 36.98 -41.13
CA GLU A 132 -20.00 38.39 -41.49
C GLU A 132 -19.94 39.28 -40.23
N LEU A 133 -20.81 39.06 -39.25
CA LEU A 133 -20.79 39.78 -37.97
C LEU A 133 -19.50 39.57 -37.18
N ALA A 134 -18.98 38.34 -37.19
CA ALA A 134 -17.69 38.03 -36.57
C ALA A 134 -16.55 38.82 -37.22
N GLN A 135 -16.56 39.00 -38.55
CA GLN A 135 -15.57 39.80 -39.27
C GLN A 135 -15.70 41.30 -38.97
N ILE A 136 -16.93 41.81 -38.85
CA ILE A 136 -17.20 43.23 -38.57
C ILE A 136 -16.77 43.60 -37.14
N HIS A 137 -17.06 42.73 -36.17
CA HIS A 137 -16.90 43.04 -34.75
C HIS A 137 -15.68 42.39 -34.09
N GLY A 138 -14.99 41.47 -34.77
CA GLY A 138 -13.88 40.71 -34.20
C GLY A 138 -14.29 39.87 -32.98
N ASN A 139 -15.56 39.46 -32.91
CA ASN A 139 -16.12 38.76 -31.75
C ASN A 139 -16.43 37.29 -32.10
N GLU A 140 -15.73 36.37 -31.43
CA GLU A 140 -15.91 34.92 -31.59
C GLU A 140 -17.32 34.44 -31.22
N THR A 141 -18.08 35.22 -30.42
CA THR A 141 -19.47 34.87 -30.06
C THR A 141 -20.36 34.64 -31.28
N TYR A 142 -20.20 35.47 -32.31
CA TYR A 142 -20.95 35.30 -33.55
C TYR A 142 -20.51 34.05 -34.33
N LEU A 143 -19.25 33.62 -34.21
CA LEU A 143 -18.83 32.34 -34.80
C LEU A 143 -19.46 31.15 -34.07
N PHE A 144 -19.76 31.25 -32.76
CA PHE A 144 -20.56 30.24 -32.07
C PHE A 144 -21.99 30.18 -32.62
N ASP A 145 -22.65 31.32 -32.75
CA ASP A 145 -24.02 31.38 -33.29
C ASP A 145 -24.07 30.84 -34.72
N SER A 146 -23.04 31.15 -35.53
CA SER A 146 -22.83 30.57 -36.86
C SER A 146 -22.74 29.05 -36.80
N ALA A 147 -21.88 28.49 -35.93
CA ALA A 147 -21.73 27.05 -35.78
C ALA A 147 -23.02 26.37 -35.31
N VAL A 148 -23.76 26.97 -34.38
CA VAL A 148 -25.06 26.46 -33.91
C VAL A 148 -26.10 26.46 -35.03
N CYS A 149 -26.12 27.50 -35.86
CA CYS A 149 -26.97 27.53 -37.06
C CYS A 149 -26.62 26.38 -38.01
N LEU A 150 -25.33 26.12 -38.28
CA LEU A 150 -24.91 24.98 -39.11
C LEU A 150 -25.39 23.64 -38.53
N VAL A 151 -25.33 23.45 -37.21
CA VAL A 151 -25.89 22.25 -36.55
C VAL A 151 -27.40 22.13 -36.78
N LYS A 152 -28.15 23.23 -36.57
CA LYS A 152 -29.61 23.25 -36.81
C LYS A 152 -29.99 23.03 -38.27
N GLY A 153 -29.11 23.40 -39.20
CA GLY A 153 -29.22 23.14 -40.63
C GLY A 153 -28.78 21.74 -41.07
N ASN A 154 -28.39 20.85 -40.15
CA ASN A 154 -27.81 19.53 -40.44
C ASN A 154 -26.50 19.56 -41.25
N MET A 155 -25.76 20.68 -41.21
CA MET A 155 -24.49 20.86 -41.92
C MET A 155 -23.32 20.49 -41.00
N PHE A 156 -23.31 19.25 -40.51
CA PHE A 156 -22.44 18.80 -39.42
C PHE A 156 -20.94 18.93 -39.74
N ASP A 157 -20.51 18.61 -40.98
CA ASP A 157 -19.10 18.76 -41.40
C ASP A 157 -18.58 20.18 -41.29
N GLN A 158 -19.42 21.16 -41.63
CA GLN A 158 -19.05 22.57 -41.57
C GLN A 158 -19.08 23.06 -40.12
N ALA A 159 -20.08 22.64 -39.35
CA ALA A 159 -20.18 22.95 -37.93
C ALA A 159 -18.96 22.43 -37.14
N VAL A 160 -18.55 21.17 -37.34
CA VAL A 160 -17.39 20.58 -36.65
C VAL A 160 -16.09 21.29 -37.02
N LYS A 161 -15.87 21.63 -38.29
CA LYS A 161 -14.70 22.42 -38.70
C LYS A 161 -14.68 23.79 -38.03
N LEU A 162 -15.83 24.44 -37.94
CA LEU A 162 -15.95 25.75 -37.30
C LEU A 162 -15.69 25.64 -35.79
N PHE A 163 -16.33 24.70 -35.08
CA PHE A 163 -16.06 24.47 -33.66
C PHE A 163 -14.58 24.17 -33.35
N LYS A 164 -13.90 23.36 -34.18
CA LYS A 164 -12.46 23.06 -34.02
C LYS A 164 -11.56 24.29 -34.20
N SER A 165 -12.04 25.35 -34.86
CA SER A 165 -11.29 26.59 -35.06
C SER A 165 -11.43 27.60 -33.93
N LEU A 166 -12.33 27.36 -32.98
CA LEU A 166 -12.66 28.31 -31.90
C LEU A 166 -11.76 28.09 -30.68
N SER A 167 -11.40 29.19 -30.01
CA SER A 167 -10.41 29.19 -28.93
C SER A 167 -10.95 28.74 -27.58
N SER A 168 -12.23 29.00 -27.33
CA SER A 168 -12.95 28.65 -26.10
C SER A 168 -14.39 28.29 -26.44
N LEU A 169 -14.99 27.39 -25.68
CA LEU A 169 -16.38 26.97 -25.87
C LEU A 169 -17.12 27.11 -24.54
N ASN A 170 -18.38 27.56 -24.62
CA ASN A 170 -19.30 27.53 -23.49
C ASN A 170 -20.13 26.24 -23.53
N ASP A 171 -20.93 25.98 -22.49
CA ASP A 171 -21.73 24.76 -22.36
C ASP A 171 -22.66 24.52 -23.56
N THR A 172 -23.28 25.58 -24.10
CA THR A 172 -24.15 25.49 -25.27
C THR A 172 -23.38 25.10 -26.53
N ALA A 173 -22.18 25.65 -26.69
CA ALA A 173 -21.29 25.31 -27.79
C ALA A 173 -20.78 23.87 -27.66
N HIS A 174 -20.36 23.43 -26.47
CA HIS A 174 -20.01 22.04 -26.18
C HIS A 174 -21.17 21.08 -26.49
N TYR A 175 -22.40 21.45 -26.14
CA TYR A 175 -23.59 20.63 -26.42
C TYR A 175 -23.77 20.42 -27.92
N HIS A 176 -23.81 21.52 -28.69
CA HIS A 176 -24.01 21.47 -30.13
C HIS A 176 -22.83 20.86 -30.88
N PHE A 177 -21.61 21.05 -30.38
CA PHE A 177 -20.43 20.43 -30.95
C PHE A 177 -20.45 18.91 -30.75
N GLY A 178 -20.70 18.44 -29.52
CA GLY A 178 -20.88 17.01 -29.25
C GLY A 178 -22.04 16.41 -30.05
N TYR A 179 -23.15 17.14 -30.21
CA TYR A 179 -24.26 16.68 -31.05
C TYR A 179 -23.85 16.52 -32.53
N ALA A 180 -23.09 17.46 -33.08
CA ALA A 180 -22.60 17.38 -34.45
C ALA A 180 -21.63 16.20 -34.65
N LEU A 181 -20.73 15.98 -33.69
CA LEU A 181 -19.81 14.84 -33.68
C LEU A 181 -20.56 13.50 -33.62
N ALA A 182 -21.56 13.39 -32.74
CA ALA A 182 -22.39 12.19 -32.65
C ALA A 182 -23.14 11.90 -33.97
N LYS A 183 -23.58 12.94 -34.69
CA LYS A 183 -24.22 12.79 -36.01
C LYS A 183 -23.25 12.35 -37.12
N GLN A 184 -21.96 12.60 -36.96
CA GLN A 184 -20.91 12.09 -37.85
C GLN A 184 -20.44 10.68 -37.48
N GLY A 185 -20.92 10.11 -36.38
CA GLY A 185 -20.45 8.82 -35.85
C GLY A 185 -19.15 8.92 -35.05
N GLU A 186 -18.70 10.12 -34.70
CA GLU A 186 -17.57 10.35 -33.78
C GLU A 186 -18.06 10.33 -32.32
N TYR A 187 -18.59 9.19 -31.87
CA TYR A 187 -19.31 9.10 -30.58
C TYR A 187 -18.41 9.37 -29.35
N ILE A 188 -17.16 8.89 -29.36
CA ILE A 188 -16.22 9.11 -28.26
C ILE A 188 -15.88 10.60 -28.15
N SER A 189 -15.52 11.23 -29.27
CA SER A 189 -15.28 12.68 -29.33
C SER A 189 -16.51 13.49 -28.90
N ALA A 190 -17.72 13.01 -29.21
CA ALA A 190 -18.96 13.65 -28.78
C ALA A 190 -19.12 13.62 -27.25
N LEU A 191 -18.82 12.48 -26.62
CA LEU A 191 -18.83 12.33 -25.17
C LEU A 191 -17.77 13.22 -24.52
N ASP A 192 -16.55 13.28 -25.06
CA ASP A 192 -15.48 14.17 -24.58
C ASP A 192 -15.95 15.64 -24.54
N GLN A 193 -16.70 16.10 -25.54
CA GLN A 193 -17.28 17.45 -25.52
C GLN A 193 -18.37 17.62 -24.47
N TRP A 194 -19.18 16.61 -24.25
CA TRP A 194 -20.28 16.65 -23.28
C TRP A 194 -19.82 16.50 -21.83
N GLU A 195 -18.62 15.97 -21.58
CA GLU A 195 -18.01 15.93 -20.24
C GLU A 195 -17.64 17.31 -19.70
N MET A 196 -17.42 18.28 -20.61
CA MET A 196 -17.12 19.67 -20.28
C MET A 196 -18.35 20.42 -19.74
N ILE A 197 -19.54 19.81 -19.81
CA ILE A 197 -20.80 20.41 -19.37
C ILE A 197 -21.16 19.86 -17.99
N ASP A 198 -21.41 20.75 -17.03
CA ASP A 198 -21.92 20.38 -15.71
C ASP A 198 -23.44 20.58 -15.66
N SER A 199 -24.19 19.50 -15.88
CA SER A 199 -25.65 19.54 -15.95
C SER A 199 -26.27 18.26 -15.39
N ASP A 200 -27.23 18.43 -14.48
CA ASP A 200 -28.05 17.36 -13.91
C ASP A 200 -29.35 17.11 -14.70
N ASP A 201 -29.47 17.67 -15.90
CA ASP A 201 -30.67 17.48 -16.73
C ASP A 201 -30.83 16.01 -17.15
N ALA A 202 -31.94 15.40 -16.73
CA ALA A 202 -32.22 13.99 -16.98
C ALA A 202 -32.30 13.64 -18.48
N GLY A 203 -32.75 14.57 -19.32
CA GLY A 203 -32.80 14.40 -20.78
C GLY A 203 -31.41 14.34 -21.38
N PHE A 204 -30.53 15.26 -20.97
CA PHE A 204 -29.14 15.29 -21.39
C PHE A 204 -28.36 14.05 -20.93
N ILE A 205 -28.53 13.62 -19.67
CA ILE A 205 -27.92 12.38 -19.16
C ILE A 205 -28.41 11.17 -19.96
N SER A 206 -29.71 11.10 -20.28
CA SER A 206 -30.25 10.04 -21.13
C SER A 206 -29.64 10.05 -22.54
N GLN A 207 -29.35 11.22 -23.09
CA GLN A 207 -28.73 11.36 -24.40
C GLN A 207 -27.26 10.92 -24.38
N GLN A 208 -26.50 11.30 -23.34
CA GLN A 208 -25.13 10.83 -23.12
C GLN A 208 -25.08 9.29 -23.07
N ARG A 209 -26.04 8.66 -22.37
CA ARG A 209 -26.13 7.19 -22.31
C ARG A 209 -26.40 6.53 -23.67
N GLN A 210 -27.27 7.12 -24.49
CA GLN A 210 -27.51 6.61 -25.85
C GLN A 210 -26.26 6.69 -26.73
N VAL A 211 -25.52 7.80 -26.65
CA VAL A 211 -24.26 7.95 -27.40
C VAL A 211 -23.18 7.00 -26.87
N LEU A 212 -23.13 6.77 -25.56
CA LEU A 212 -22.24 5.78 -24.95
C LEU A 212 -22.54 4.35 -25.45
N GLU A 213 -23.81 3.96 -25.57
CA GLU A 213 -24.19 2.66 -26.15
C GLU A 213 -23.73 2.52 -27.60
N LEU A 214 -23.90 3.56 -28.41
CA LEU A 214 -23.42 3.58 -29.80
C LEU A 214 -21.89 3.54 -29.90
N ALA A 215 -21.18 4.25 -29.01
CA ALA A 215 -19.72 4.20 -28.93
C ALA A 215 -19.23 2.78 -28.57
N PHE A 216 -19.89 2.14 -27.60
CA PHE A 216 -19.58 0.76 -27.22
C PHE A 216 -19.85 -0.23 -28.37
N GLU A 217 -20.98 -0.12 -29.06
CA GLU A 217 -21.28 -0.95 -30.24
C GLU A 217 -20.23 -0.78 -31.35
N GLN A 218 -19.79 0.46 -31.59
CA GLN A 218 -18.74 0.77 -32.57
C GLN A 218 -17.40 0.13 -32.18
N LEU A 219 -17.00 0.23 -30.91
CA LEU A 219 -15.76 -0.40 -30.42
C LEU A 219 -15.82 -1.92 -30.52
N ASN A 220 -16.96 -2.52 -30.15
CA ASN A 220 -17.14 -3.96 -30.26
C ASN A 220 -17.12 -4.43 -31.73
N ALA A 221 -17.73 -3.67 -32.64
CA ALA A 221 -17.65 -3.95 -34.08
C ALA A 221 -16.22 -3.82 -34.62
N ALA A 222 -15.48 -2.79 -34.19
CA ALA A 222 -14.07 -2.61 -34.56
C ALA A 222 -13.19 -3.77 -34.07
N MET A 223 -13.42 -4.26 -32.84
CA MET A 223 -12.72 -5.42 -32.31
C MET A 223 -12.96 -6.67 -33.16
N ASN A 224 -14.23 -6.96 -33.50
CA ASN A 224 -14.59 -8.11 -34.32
C ASN A 224 -14.07 -8.02 -35.77
N ALA A 225 -13.83 -6.81 -36.27
CA ALA A 225 -13.27 -6.57 -37.59
C ALA A 225 -11.73 -6.60 -37.63
N GLY A 226 -11.06 -6.82 -36.48
CA GLY A 226 -9.59 -6.79 -36.39
C GLY A 226 -9.00 -5.38 -36.45
N GLY A 227 -9.68 -4.41 -35.84
CA GLY A 227 -9.19 -3.03 -35.71
C GLY A 227 -7.93 -2.90 -34.86
N ASP A 228 -7.41 -1.67 -34.73
CA ASP A 228 -6.22 -1.40 -33.90
C ASP A 228 -6.53 -1.59 -32.41
N ILE A 229 -5.97 -2.64 -31.83
CA ILE A 229 -6.19 -3.03 -30.44
C ILE A 229 -5.73 -1.97 -29.44
N ASN A 230 -4.64 -1.24 -29.74
CA ASN A 230 -4.16 -0.19 -28.85
C ASN A 230 -5.17 0.96 -28.77
N GLN A 231 -5.72 1.34 -29.93
CA GLN A 231 -6.74 2.37 -30.01
C GLN A 231 -8.02 1.93 -29.29
N ILE A 232 -8.46 0.69 -29.52
CA ILE A 232 -9.65 0.12 -28.87
C ILE A 232 -9.47 0.08 -27.34
N GLN A 233 -8.31 -0.34 -26.84
CA GLN A 233 -8.01 -0.34 -25.41
C GLN A 233 -8.05 1.08 -24.83
N ALA A 234 -7.41 2.05 -25.50
CA ALA A 234 -7.37 3.43 -25.06
C ALA A 234 -8.77 4.05 -25.04
N ASP A 235 -9.59 3.75 -26.04
CA ASP A 235 -10.97 4.23 -26.16
C ASP A 235 -11.88 3.62 -25.11
N ALA A 236 -11.79 2.31 -24.87
CA ALA A 236 -12.54 1.65 -23.80
C ALA A 236 -12.16 2.23 -22.43
N GLY A 237 -10.87 2.46 -22.18
CA GLY A 237 -10.37 3.08 -20.95
C GLY A 237 -10.89 4.51 -20.76
N ARG A 238 -10.90 5.32 -21.81
CA ARG A 238 -11.47 6.68 -21.78
C ARG A 238 -12.95 6.66 -21.43
N LEU A 239 -13.73 5.80 -22.08
CA LEU A 239 -15.17 5.69 -21.81
C LEU A 239 -15.46 5.24 -20.37
N LEU A 240 -14.70 4.27 -19.84
CA LEU A 240 -14.84 3.80 -18.45
C LEU A 240 -14.54 4.90 -17.42
N GLY A 241 -13.62 5.83 -17.73
CA GLY A 241 -13.29 6.95 -16.87
C GLY A 241 -14.30 8.11 -16.93
N GLY A 242 -15.24 8.07 -17.86
CA GLY A 242 -16.11 9.19 -18.17
C GLY A 242 -17.32 9.37 -17.24
N LYS A 243 -17.94 10.54 -17.26
CA LYS A 243 -19.19 10.78 -16.47
C LYS A 243 -20.38 9.99 -17.01
N ALA A 244 -20.40 9.74 -18.32
CA ALA A 244 -21.54 9.14 -19.03
C ALA A 244 -21.84 7.69 -18.62
N VAL A 245 -20.86 6.97 -18.06
CA VAL A 245 -21.04 5.57 -17.62
C VAL A 245 -21.83 5.43 -16.32
N GLN A 246 -22.02 6.51 -15.55
CA GLN A 246 -22.71 6.46 -14.27
C GLN A 246 -24.17 5.99 -14.41
N GLY A 247 -24.48 4.87 -13.75
CA GLY A 247 -25.80 4.25 -13.78
C GLY A 247 -26.11 3.41 -15.02
N ASN A 248 -25.11 3.04 -15.83
CA ASN A 248 -25.25 2.08 -16.93
C ASN A 248 -24.35 0.84 -16.73
N ASP A 249 -24.66 0.04 -15.70
CA ASP A 249 -23.88 -1.14 -15.28
C ASP A 249 -23.64 -2.15 -16.42
N ARG A 250 -24.57 -2.24 -17.39
CA ARG A 250 -24.44 -3.15 -18.53
C ARG A 250 -23.31 -2.72 -19.46
N VAL A 251 -23.27 -1.44 -19.85
CA VAL A 251 -22.22 -0.93 -20.74
C VAL A 251 -20.88 -0.87 -20.02
N VAL A 252 -20.86 -0.52 -18.74
CA VAL A 252 -19.64 -0.58 -17.90
C VAL A 252 -19.03 -1.98 -17.95
N LYS A 253 -19.81 -3.01 -17.61
CA LYS A 253 -19.33 -4.40 -17.69
C LYS A 253 -18.87 -4.80 -19.08
N GLY A 254 -19.58 -4.36 -20.13
CA GLY A 254 -19.19 -4.61 -21.52
C GLY A 254 -17.85 -3.97 -21.88
N LEU A 255 -17.63 -2.73 -21.46
CA LEU A 255 -16.38 -1.99 -21.67
C LEU A 255 -15.22 -2.59 -20.86
N GLU A 256 -15.47 -3.04 -19.63
CA GLU A 256 -14.48 -3.78 -18.83
C GLU A 256 -14.03 -5.06 -19.54
N VAL A 257 -14.99 -5.87 -20.03
CA VAL A 257 -14.70 -7.09 -20.80
C VAL A 257 -13.89 -6.77 -22.06
N LEU A 258 -14.30 -5.75 -22.81
CA LEU A 258 -13.63 -5.37 -24.04
C LEU A 258 -12.20 -4.86 -23.77
N SER A 259 -12.03 -4.05 -22.72
CA SER A 259 -10.73 -3.55 -22.28
C SER A 259 -9.79 -4.69 -21.86
N ASP A 260 -10.28 -5.65 -21.07
CA ASP A 260 -9.51 -6.81 -20.64
C ASP A 260 -9.16 -7.74 -21.80
N TYR A 261 -10.10 -7.95 -22.73
CA TYR A 261 -9.85 -8.73 -23.94
C TYR A 261 -8.78 -8.08 -24.82
N SER A 262 -8.80 -6.74 -24.99
CA SER A 262 -7.74 -6.02 -25.69
C SER A 262 -6.38 -6.17 -24.99
N ARG A 263 -6.32 -6.08 -23.66
CA ARG A 263 -5.08 -6.32 -22.89
C ARG A 263 -4.54 -7.73 -23.12
N LEU A 264 -5.39 -8.75 -23.11
CA LEU A 264 -4.98 -10.14 -23.35
C LEU A 264 -4.47 -10.36 -24.78
N PHE A 265 -5.11 -9.72 -25.76
CA PHE A 265 -4.63 -9.76 -27.14
C PHE A 265 -3.23 -9.13 -27.26
N LEU A 266 -3.01 -7.98 -26.64
CA LEU A 266 -1.68 -7.34 -26.60
C LEU A 266 -0.65 -8.20 -25.86
N ALA A 267 -1.05 -8.83 -24.74
CA ALA A 267 -0.22 -9.75 -23.99
C ALA A 267 0.23 -10.95 -24.84
N SER A 268 -0.61 -11.46 -25.75
CA SER A 268 -0.23 -12.53 -26.67
C SER A 268 0.94 -12.12 -27.60
N SER A 269 0.91 -10.92 -28.16
CA SER A 269 2.01 -10.43 -29.00
C SER A 269 3.30 -10.21 -28.22
N LEU A 270 3.20 -9.72 -26.98
CA LEU A 270 4.36 -9.54 -26.08
C LEU A 270 4.92 -10.88 -25.59
N TRP A 271 4.07 -11.88 -25.44
CA TRP A 271 4.47 -13.23 -25.10
C TRP A 271 5.37 -13.84 -26.18
N GLU A 272 4.98 -13.69 -27.45
CA GLU A 272 5.75 -14.20 -28.60
C GLU A 272 7.14 -13.54 -28.71
N THR A 273 7.28 -12.27 -28.29
CA THR A 273 8.56 -11.57 -28.28
C THR A 273 9.38 -11.80 -27.01
N GLY A 274 8.84 -12.52 -26.02
CA GLY A 274 9.49 -12.81 -24.75
C GLY A 274 9.53 -11.63 -23.76
N ASP A 275 8.73 -10.57 -23.97
CA ASP A 275 8.63 -9.44 -23.05
C ASP A 275 7.64 -9.74 -21.91
N TYR A 276 7.99 -10.69 -21.06
CA TYR A 276 7.17 -11.10 -19.92
C TYR A 276 6.95 -9.98 -18.89
N GLY A 277 7.84 -8.98 -18.86
CA GLY A 277 7.71 -7.82 -17.98
C GLY A 277 6.56 -6.92 -18.40
N ALA A 278 6.41 -6.68 -19.70
CA ALA A 278 5.26 -5.97 -20.25
C ALA A 278 3.96 -6.78 -20.11
N VAL A 279 4.01 -8.10 -20.28
CA VAL A 279 2.87 -8.98 -20.02
C VAL A 279 2.39 -8.84 -18.58
N ALA A 280 3.27 -8.96 -17.58
CA ALA A 280 2.91 -8.83 -16.17
C ALA A 280 2.21 -7.49 -15.86
N LYS A 281 2.69 -6.38 -16.45
CA LYS A 281 2.05 -5.06 -16.28
C LYS A 281 0.64 -5.00 -16.86
N LEU A 282 0.38 -5.67 -17.99
CA LEU A 282 -0.97 -5.74 -18.56
C LEU A 282 -1.90 -6.54 -17.66
N LEU A 283 -1.46 -7.70 -17.18
CA LEU A 283 -2.25 -8.57 -16.30
C LEU A 283 -2.62 -7.88 -14.98
N ASP A 284 -1.70 -7.10 -14.41
CA ASP A 284 -1.94 -6.33 -13.19
C ASP A 284 -3.09 -5.30 -13.33
N THR A 285 -3.47 -4.94 -14.56
CA THR A 285 -4.56 -3.98 -14.84
C THR A 285 -5.88 -4.63 -15.28
N ILE A 286 -5.92 -5.95 -15.39
CA ILE A 286 -7.14 -6.70 -15.72
C ILE A 286 -8.12 -6.63 -14.56
N VAL A 287 -9.42 -6.52 -14.85
CA VAL A 287 -10.49 -6.48 -13.84
C VAL A 287 -10.91 -7.91 -13.46
N PHE A 288 -10.98 -8.83 -14.42
CA PHE A 288 -11.38 -10.24 -14.21
C PHE A 288 -10.25 -11.14 -13.64
N LYS A 289 -9.51 -10.67 -12.63
CA LYS A 289 -8.33 -11.39 -12.08
C LYS A 289 -8.64 -12.74 -11.43
N LYS A 290 -9.91 -13.04 -11.14
CA LYS A 290 -10.36 -14.31 -10.53
C LYS A 290 -10.57 -15.42 -11.55
N ASP A 291 -10.47 -15.12 -12.84
CA ASP A 291 -10.56 -16.12 -13.89
C ASP A 291 -9.36 -17.10 -13.80
N PRO A 292 -9.60 -18.42 -13.73
CA PRO A 292 -8.53 -19.42 -13.67
C PRO A 292 -7.48 -19.30 -14.77
N ALA A 293 -7.87 -18.93 -15.99
CA ALA A 293 -6.95 -18.83 -17.12
C ALA A 293 -5.98 -17.65 -16.94
N ILE A 294 -6.47 -16.55 -16.35
CA ILE A 294 -5.64 -15.39 -16.00
C ILE A 294 -4.65 -15.76 -14.90
N THR A 295 -5.10 -16.51 -13.89
CA THR A 295 -4.23 -17.03 -12.82
C THR A 295 -3.09 -17.89 -13.38
N VAL A 296 -3.41 -18.78 -14.32
CA VAL A 296 -2.41 -19.60 -15.02
C VAL A 296 -1.44 -18.72 -15.80
N LEU A 297 -1.95 -17.74 -16.54
CA LEU A 297 -1.10 -16.82 -17.32
C LEU A 297 -0.17 -15.99 -16.42
N GLU A 298 -0.65 -15.48 -15.28
CA GLU A 298 0.17 -14.79 -14.27
C GLU A 298 1.27 -15.71 -13.73
N ALA A 299 0.92 -16.94 -13.33
CA ALA A 299 1.87 -17.92 -12.80
C ALA A 299 2.99 -18.25 -13.81
N VAL A 300 2.66 -18.48 -15.08
CA VAL A 300 3.66 -18.77 -16.12
C VAL A 300 4.48 -17.52 -16.47
N THR A 301 3.85 -16.33 -16.48
CA THR A 301 4.57 -15.05 -16.67
C THR A 301 5.64 -14.86 -15.59
N TYR A 302 5.27 -15.02 -14.31
CA TYR A 302 6.22 -14.88 -13.20
C TYR A 302 7.26 -15.99 -13.18
N TYR A 303 6.93 -17.21 -13.60
CA TYR A 303 7.92 -18.27 -13.77
C TYR A 303 9.00 -17.90 -14.79
N HIS A 304 8.63 -17.32 -15.93
CA HIS A 304 9.60 -16.83 -16.92
C HIS A 304 10.42 -15.64 -16.42
N LEU A 305 9.78 -14.70 -15.70
CA LEU A 305 10.51 -13.59 -15.09
C LEU A 305 11.51 -14.05 -14.04
N ALA A 306 11.14 -15.04 -13.21
CA ALA A 306 12.01 -15.61 -12.19
C ALA A 306 13.25 -16.32 -12.77
N GLU A 307 13.26 -16.65 -14.07
CA GLU A 307 14.47 -17.21 -14.71
C GLU A 307 15.62 -16.21 -14.78
N THR A 308 15.29 -14.91 -14.87
CA THR A 308 16.28 -13.84 -15.10
C THR A 308 16.34 -12.83 -13.97
N GLN A 309 15.28 -12.71 -13.17
CA GLN A 309 15.10 -11.69 -12.15
C GLN A 309 14.64 -12.32 -10.83
N VAL A 310 15.54 -12.39 -9.84
CA VAL A 310 15.30 -13.07 -8.55
C VAL A 310 14.08 -12.52 -7.81
N ASP A 311 13.78 -11.22 -7.93
CA ASP A 311 12.67 -10.55 -7.26
C ASP A 311 11.30 -11.13 -7.64
N TYR A 312 11.20 -11.80 -8.80
CA TYR A 312 9.96 -12.44 -9.26
C TYR A 312 9.80 -13.88 -8.76
N THR A 313 10.77 -14.44 -8.03
CA THR A 313 10.66 -15.80 -7.47
C THR A 313 9.57 -15.90 -6.39
N GLY A 314 9.40 -14.85 -5.57
CA GLY A 314 8.31 -14.75 -4.60
C GLY A 314 6.93 -14.68 -5.28
N PRO A 315 6.68 -13.68 -6.15
CA PRO A 315 5.44 -13.61 -6.93
C PRO A 315 5.12 -14.88 -7.73
N MET A 316 6.15 -15.55 -8.27
CA MET A 316 5.98 -16.87 -8.89
C MET A 316 5.44 -17.88 -7.89
N ALA A 317 6.08 -18.03 -6.72
CA ALA A 317 5.64 -18.97 -5.68
C ALA A 317 4.17 -18.75 -5.29
N ASP A 318 3.78 -17.49 -5.10
CA ASP A 318 2.44 -17.08 -4.68
C ASP A 318 1.34 -17.50 -5.67
N HIS A 319 1.59 -17.38 -6.99
CA HIS A 319 0.59 -17.65 -8.03
C HIS A 319 0.66 -19.09 -8.54
N TRP A 320 1.85 -19.72 -8.51
CA TRP A 320 2.08 -21.02 -9.13
C TRP A 320 1.23 -22.13 -8.54
N LEU A 321 1.17 -22.22 -7.20
CA LEU A 321 0.39 -23.27 -6.55
C LEU A 321 -1.12 -23.09 -6.76
N THR A 322 -1.61 -21.85 -6.76
CA THR A 322 -3.02 -21.57 -7.11
C THR A 322 -3.33 -22.02 -8.54
N ALA A 323 -2.46 -21.74 -9.51
CA ALA A 323 -2.62 -22.20 -10.89
C ALA A 323 -2.57 -23.73 -11.02
N VAL A 324 -1.64 -24.38 -10.32
CA VAL A 324 -1.45 -25.85 -10.34
C VAL A 324 -2.62 -26.61 -9.70
N TYR A 325 -3.34 -25.99 -8.77
CA TYR A 325 -4.53 -26.57 -8.16
C TYR A 325 -5.85 -26.06 -8.78
N SER A 326 -5.78 -25.26 -9.86
CA SER A 326 -6.95 -24.74 -10.56
C SER A 326 -7.70 -25.82 -11.35
N ILE A 327 -8.97 -25.53 -11.65
CA ILE A 327 -9.82 -26.39 -12.48
C ILE A 327 -9.34 -26.48 -13.94
N ASP A 328 -8.57 -25.50 -14.41
CA ASP A 328 -8.04 -25.49 -15.78
C ASP A 328 -7.03 -26.62 -15.98
N LEU A 329 -6.24 -26.95 -14.96
CA LEU A 329 -5.37 -28.12 -15.02
C LEU A 329 -6.17 -29.41 -15.16
N ALA A 330 -7.26 -29.55 -14.40
CA ALA A 330 -8.15 -30.70 -14.49
C ALA A 330 -8.77 -30.81 -15.89
N THR A 331 -9.21 -29.67 -16.45
CA THR A 331 -9.78 -29.57 -17.80
C THR A 331 -8.77 -29.95 -18.89
N ALA A 332 -7.52 -29.49 -18.77
CA ALA A 332 -6.47 -29.73 -19.76
C ALA A 332 -5.92 -31.18 -19.75
N VAL A 333 -5.88 -31.81 -18.57
CA VAL A 333 -5.32 -33.17 -18.38
C VAL A 333 -6.40 -34.26 -18.49
N GLY A 334 -7.66 -33.90 -18.26
CA GLY A 334 -8.82 -34.81 -18.20
C GLY A 334 -9.10 -35.34 -16.80
N ASP A 335 -10.24 -36.00 -16.61
CA ASP A 335 -10.82 -36.34 -15.30
C ASP A 335 -10.15 -37.51 -14.55
N ASP A 336 -8.99 -38.00 -15.01
CA ASP A 336 -8.27 -39.10 -14.37
C ASP A 336 -7.46 -38.57 -13.16
N PRO A 337 -7.86 -38.87 -11.91
CA PRO A 337 -7.25 -38.28 -10.73
C PRO A 337 -5.76 -38.64 -10.58
N GLU A 338 -5.35 -39.84 -11.00
CA GLU A 338 -3.94 -40.25 -10.94
C GLU A 338 -3.08 -39.50 -11.95
N LYS A 339 -3.62 -39.23 -13.14
CA LYS A 339 -2.92 -38.43 -14.15
C LYS A 339 -2.82 -36.98 -13.71
N GLN A 340 -3.90 -36.41 -13.20
CA GLN A 340 -3.91 -35.05 -12.66
C GLN A 340 -2.86 -34.90 -11.55
N ASP A 341 -2.79 -35.84 -10.60
CA ASP A 341 -1.81 -35.79 -9.53
C ASP A 341 -0.36 -35.92 -10.05
N LYS A 342 -0.10 -36.81 -11.01
CA LYS A 342 1.24 -36.93 -11.64
C LYS A 342 1.67 -35.65 -12.33
N VAL A 343 0.76 -34.98 -13.06
CA VAL A 343 1.05 -33.70 -13.71
C VAL A 343 1.27 -32.61 -12.67
N ARG A 344 0.41 -32.53 -11.65
CA ARG A 344 0.53 -31.59 -10.53
C ARG A 344 1.89 -31.71 -9.85
N GLN A 345 2.29 -32.91 -9.46
CA GLN A 345 3.60 -33.16 -8.84
C GLN A 345 4.76 -32.74 -9.75
N ARG A 346 4.64 -32.96 -11.06
CA ARG A 346 5.66 -32.53 -12.02
C ARG A 346 5.79 -31.01 -12.07
N LEU A 347 4.67 -30.28 -12.10
CA LEU A 347 4.65 -28.81 -12.11
C LEU A 347 5.16 -28.23 -10.79
N ILE A 348 4.85 -28.85 -9.65
CA ILE A 348 5.40 -28.48 -8.33
C ILE A 348 6.94 -28.63 -8.34
N ARG A 349 7.46 -29.76 -8.82
CA ARG A 349 8.92 -29.98 -8.92
C ARG A 349 9.61 -28.96 -9.84
N MET A 350 8.92 -28.46 -10.87
CA MET A 350 9.47 -27.41 -11.72
C MET A 350 9.69 -26.10 -10.96
N ALA A 351 8.72 -25.68 -10.14
CA ALA A 351 8.87 -24.50 -9.28
C ALA A 351 9.92 -24.72 -8.18
N GLU A 352 9.93 -25.88 -7.53
CA GLU A 352 10.95 -26.22 -6.53
C GLU A 352 12.38 -26.14 -7.11
N ASN A 353 12.56 -26.66 -8.33
CA ASN A 353 13.85 -26.56 -9.03
C ASN A 353 14.20 -25.10 -9.33
N ARG A 354 13.23 -24.28 -9.77
CA ARG A 354 13.45 -22.84 -10.01
C ARG A 354 13.97 -22.14 -8.75
N ILE A 355 13.27 -22.31 -7.62
CA ILE A 355 13.64 -21.75 -6.32
C ILE A 355 15.04 -22.24 -5.90
N LYS A 356 15.33 -23.54 -6.04
CA LYS A 356 16.64 -24.11 -5.69
C LYS A 356 17.80 -23.56 -6.52
N THR A 357 17.55 -23.18 -7.78
CA THR A 357 18.57 -22.65 -8.69
C THR A 357 18.64 -21.12 -8.71
N MET A 358 17.82 -20.43 -7.92
CA MET A 358 17.77 -18.97 -7.91
C MET A 358 19.11 -18.38 -7.45
N THR A 359 19.52 -17.27 -8.07
CA THR A 359 20.72 -16.52 -7.69
C THR A 359 20.37 -15.53 -6.58
N GLY A 360 21.07 -15.58 -5.44
CA GLY A 360 20.82 -14.65 -4.33
C GLY A 360 21.45 -15.11 -3.02
N PRO A 361 21.25 -14.37 -1.92
CA PRO A 361 21.67 -14.80 -0.59
C PRO A 361 20.96 -16.10 -0.19
N GLU A 362 21.68 -17.06 0.40
CA GLU A 362 21.09 -18.36 0.79
C GLU A 362 19.89 -18.18 1.74
N ASN A 363 19.94 -17.21 2.65
CA ASN A 363 18.83 -16.89 3.55
C ASN A 363 17.53 -16.52 2.81
N LEU A 364 17.62 -15.81 1.68
CA LEU A 364 16.45 -15.46 0.87
C LEU A 364 15.89 -16.70 0.18
N LYS A 365 16.78 -17.56 -0.32
CA LYS A 365 16.43 -18.83 -0.97
C LYS A 365 15.73 -19.78 -0.02
N ASP A 366 16.26 -19.94 1.19
CA ASP A 366 15.68 -20.77 2.22
C ASP A 366 14.33 -20.22 2.68
N ALA A 367 14.18 -18.90 2.78
CA ALA A 367 12.91 -18.27 3.11
C ALA A 367 11.84 -18.52 2.04
N VAL A 368 12.17 -18.34 0.76
CA VAL A 368 11.23 -18.60 -0.36
C VAL A 368 10.89 -20.09 -0.47
N ALA A 369 11.87 -20.98 -0.30
CA ALA A 369 11.64 -22.42 -0.29
C ALA A 369 10.71 -22.85 0.85
N THR A 370 10.95 -22.32 2.06
CA THR A 370 10.12 -22.59 3.24
C THR A 370 8.70 -22.06 3.04
N HIS A 371 8.54 -20.85 2.49
CA HIS A 371 7.23 -20.30 2.15
C HIS A 371 6.48 -21.20 1.18
N PHE A 372 7.13 -21.61 0.08
CA PHE A 372 6.54 -22.49 -0.93
C PHE A 372 6.16 -23.86 -0.36
N ASP A 373 6.96 -24.42 0.55
CA ASP A 373 6.66 -25.69 1.22
C ASP A 373 5.45 -25.59 2.16
N ILE A 374 5.30 -24.46 2.86
CA ILE A 374 4.09 -24.17 3.66
C ILE A 374 2.87 -24.13 2.75
N ASP A 375 2.91 -23.32 1.69
CA ASP A 375 1.79 -23.17 0.75
C ASP A 375 1.40 -24.50 0.10
N LYS A 376 2.39 -25.31 -0.28
CA LYS A 376 2.15 -26.65 -0.81
C LYS A 376 1.36 -27.52 0.16
N SER A 377 1.68 -27.48 1.45
CA SER A 377 0.91 -28.19 2.48
C SER A 377 -0.51 -27.65 2.60
N LEU A 378 -0.65 -26.32 2.65
CA LEU A 378 -1.96 -25.66 2.71
C LEU A 378 -2.84 -26.02 1.51
N MET A 379 -2.26 -26.12 0.31
CA MET A 379 -3.00 -26.49 -0.89
C MET A 379 -3.55 -27.90 -0.84
N VAL A 380 -2.81 -28.84 -0.24
CA VAL A 380 -3.27 -30.21 -0.04
C VAL A 380 -4.44 -30.23 0.96
N ASP A 381 -4.34 -29.49 2.06
CA ASP A 381 -5.42 -29.39 3.04
C ASP A 381 -6.69 -28.78 2.41
N LEU A 382 -6.55 -27.67 1.68
CA LEU A 382 -7.66 -27.00 1.01
C LEU A 382 -8.34 -27.90 -0.02
N LEU A 383 -7.56 -28.62 -0.82
CA LEU A 383 -8.08 -29.60 -1.79
C LEU A 383 -8.86 -30.73 -1.10
N ALA A 384 -8.41 -31.18 0.07
CA ALA A 384 -9.10 -32.24 0.79
C ALA A 384 -10.42 -31.78 1.42
N ILE A 385 -10.49 -30.53 1.90
CA ILE A 385 -11.68 -29.99 2.56
C ILE A 385 -12.66 -29.28 1.61
N SER A 386 -12.27 -29.01 0.36
CA SER A 386 -13.12 -28.34 -0.63
C SER A 386 -14.30 -29.21 -1.09
N GLY A 387 -14.18 -30.55 -1.04
CA GLY A 387 -15.19 -31.48 -1.52
C GLY A 387 -15.61 -31.21 -2.97
N ASP A 388 -16.88 -31.43 -3.32
CA ASP A 388 -17.42 -31.19 -4.68
C ASP A 388 -17.58 -29.70 -5.07
N ARG A 389 -17.06 -28.76 -4.26
CA ARG A 389 -17.14 -27.31 -4.56
C ARG A 389 -16.29 -26.89 -5.76
N HIS A 390 -15.55 -27.83 -6.35
CA HIS A 390 -14.85 -27.65 -7.63
C HIS A 390 -15.78 -27.18 -8.76
N ASP A 391 -17.08 -27.50 -8.70
CA ASP A 391 -18.05 -27.16 -9.77
C ASP A 391 -18.48 -25.68 -9.81
N SER A 392 -18.11 -24.88 -8.81
CA SER A 392 -18.36 -23.43 -8.79
C SER A 392 -17.34 -22.70 -9.67
N LEU A 393 -17.62 -22.64 -10.98
CA LEU A 393 -16.83 -22.06 -12.09
C LEU A 393 -16.25 -20.63 -11.89
N SER A 394 -16.54 -19.92 -10.80
CA SER A 394 -16.26 -18.48 -10.69
C SER A 394 -15.20 -18.07 -9.67
N VAL A 395 -14.74 -18.95 -8.78
CA VAL A 395 -13.79 -18.57 -7.70
C VAL A 395 -12.79 -19.71 -7.41
N PRO A 396 -11.47 -19.45 -7.43
CA PRO A 396 -10.46 -20.43 -7.03
C PRO A 396 -10.45 -20.59 -5.51
N TRP A 397 -11.33 -21.45 -5.00
CA TRP A 397 -11.43 -21.78 -3.56
C TRP A 397 -10.16 -22.43 -3.01
N ILE A 398 -9.33 -22.99 -3.89
CA ILE A 398 -8.05 -23.60 -3.58
C ILE A 398 -6.98 -22.63 -4.09
N CYS A 399 -6.55 -21.73 -3.21
CA CYS A 399 -5.54 -20.71 -3.50
C CYS A 399 -4.57 -20.54 -2.34
N THR A 400 -3.38 -20.01 -2.62
CA THR A 400 -2.38 -19.65 -1.60
C THR A 400 -2.89 -18.49 -0.73
N PRO A 401 -2.36 -18.29 0.49
CA PRO A 401 -2.74 -17.16 1.33
C PRO A 401 -2.51 -15.80 0.70
N CYS A 402 -1.35 -15.56 0.07
CA CYS A 402 -1.06 -14.31 -0.64
C CYS A 402 -2.09 -14.04 -1.75
N PHE A 403 -2.43 -15.05 -2.55
CA PHE A 403 -3.48 -14.95 -3.57
C PHE A 403 -4.85 -14.64 -2.93
N SER A 404 -5.19 -15.33 -1.85
CA SER A 404 -6.47 -15.14 -1.17
C SER A 404 -6.64 -13.71 -0.64
N GLU A 405 -5.58 -13.11 -0.10
CA GLU A 405 -5.58 -11.75 0.43
C GLU A 405 -5.72 -10.74 -0.72
N ARG A 406 -4.87 -10.88 -1.75
CA ARG A 406 -4.85 -9.99 -2.93
C ARG A 406 -6.20 -9.89 -3.62
N TYR A 407 -6.98 -10.98 -3.61
CA TYR A 407 -8.26 -11.10 -4.31
C TYR A 407 -9.49 -11.11 -3.41
N GLY A 408 -9.33 -10.87 -2.11
CA GLY A 408 -10.42 -10.77 -1.14
C GLY A 408 -11.19 -12.09 -0.95
N LEU A 409 -10.47 -13.21 -0.90
CA LEU A 409 -11.00 -14.57 -0.69
C LEU A 409 -10.73 -15.11 0.72
N SER A 410 -9.88 -14.46 1.51
CA SER A 410 -9.43 -14.93 2.83
C SER A 410 -10.58 -15.32 3.76
N ASP A 411 -11.61 -14.48 3.93
CA ASP A 411 -12.76 -14.78 4.80
C ASP A 411 -13.49 -16.06 4.39
N ALA A 412 -13.61 -16.27 3.08
CA ALA A 412 -14.30 -17.41 2.50
C ALA A 412 -13.50 -18.70 2.72
N VAL A 413 -12.17 -18.63 2.59
CA VAL A 413 -11.24 -19.74 2.90
C VAL A 413 -11.24 -20.05 4.39
N LEU A 414 -11.16 -19.04 5.26
CA LEU A 414 -11.20 -19.21 6.72
C LEU A 414 -12.53 -19.86 7.16
N ALA A 415 -13.65 -19.48 6.56
CA ALA A 415 -14.94 -20.12 6.82
C ALA A 415 -14.94 -21.61 6.42
N LEU A 416 -14.29 -21.97 5.31
CA LEU A 416 -14.12 -23.36 4.87
C LEU A 416 -13.27 -24.16 5.86
N ILE A 417 -12.15 -23.59 6.33
CA ILE A 417 -11.28 -24.19 7.34
C ILE A 417 -12.05 -24.45 8.64
N ARG A 418 -12.76 -23.45 9.18
CA ARG A 418 -13.58 -23.58 10.41
C ARG A 418 -14.65 -24.67 10.29
N LYS A 419 -15.34 -24.74 9.15
CA LYS A 419 -16.38 -25.75 8.91
C LYS A 419 -15.82 -27.18 8.93
N ASN A 420 -14.55 -27.37 8.58
CA ASN A 420 -13.90 -28.67 8.45
C ASN A 420 -12.86 -28.92 9.55
N ARG A 421 -13.00 -28.32 10.75
CA ARG A 421 -12.07 -28.51 11.88
C ARG A 421 -11.69 -29.96 12.16
N GLY A 422 -12.65 -30.90 12.03
CA GLY A 422 -12.41 -32.33 12.26
C GLY A 422 -11.54 -33.05 11.23
N TYR A 423 -11.21 -32.41 10.10
CA TYR A 423 -10.26 -32.96 9.12
C TYR A 423 -8.81 -32.90 9.61
N PHE A 424 -8.47 -31.82 10.32
CA PHE A 424 -7.09 -31.55 10.72
C PHE A 424 -6.64 -32.55 11.78
N LYS A 425 -5.40 -33.01 11.63
CA LYS A 425 -4.75 -34.00 12.51
C LYS A 425 -4.85 -33.65 13.99
N ASP A 426 -4.64 -32.39 14.33
CA ASP A 426 -4.66 -31.86 15.67
C ASP A 426 -5.00 -30.36 15.67
N GLU A 427 -5.18 -29.81 16.86
CA GLU A 427 -5.52 -28.40 17.06
C GLU A 427 -4.43 -27.45 16.54
N GLU A 428 -3.14 -27.83 16.64
CA GLU A 428 -2.04 -27.03 16.11
C GLU A 428 -2.10 -26.93 14.59
N HIS A 429 -2.38 -28.04 13.93
CA HIS A 429 -2.52 -28.10 12.47
C HIS A 429 -3.68 -27.20 12.02
N PHE A 430 -4.85 -27.36 12.62
CA PHE A 430 -6.02 -26.52 12.33
C PHE A 430 -5.73 -25.02 12.49
N LEU A 431 -5.16 -24.63 13.64
CA LEU A 431 -4.90 -23.22 13.95
C LEU A 431 -3.79 -22.64 13.08
N SER A 432 -2.75 -23.42 12.76
CA SER A 432 -1.66 -22.98 11.89
C SER A 432 -2.13 -22.77 10.45
N THR A 433 -2.97 -23.67 9.91
CA THR A 433 -3.55 -23.52 8.58
C THR A 433 -4.43 -22.25 8.52
N GLY A 434 -5.30 -22.04 9.50
CA GLY A 434 -6.12 -20.83 9.56
C GLY A 434 -5.31 -19.54 9.77
N ALA A 435 -4.23 -19.59 10.57
CA ALA A 435 -3.36 -18.44 10.80
C ALA A 435 -2.74 -17.92 9.51
N CYS A 436 -2.32 -18.80 8.59
CA CYS A 436 -1.75 -18.40 7.31
C CYS A 436 -2.72 -17.57 6.45
N TYR A 437 -4.02 -17.91 6.44
CA TYR A 437 -5.05 -17.18 5.67
C TYR A 437 -5.66 -15.98 6.42
N SER A 438 -5.31 -15.80 7.69
CA SER A 438 -5.82 -14.69 8.50
C SER A 438 -5.00 -13.42 8.29
N ARG A 439 -5.47 -12.29 8.83
CA ARG A 439 -4.77 -11.00 8.76
C ARG A 439 -3.37 -11.01 9.39
N VAL A 440 -3.06 -11.97 10.27
CA VAL A 440 -1.71 -12.14 10.85
C VAL A 440 -0.82 -13.06 10.01
N GLY A 441 -1.31 -13.49 8.83
CA GLY A 441 -0.61 -14.40 7.92
C GLY A 441 0.81 -13.98 7.63
N GLU A 442 1.05 -12.73 7.21
CA GLU A 442 2.40 -12.24 6.89
C GLU A 442 3.37 -12.34 8.08
N SER A 443 2.89 -11.99 9.28
CA SER A 443 3.67 -12.13 10.51
C SER A 443 3.97 -13.61 10.82
N PHE A 444 2.99 -14.49 10.60
CA PHE A 444 3.13 -15.92 10.82
C PHE A 444 4.10 -16.56 9.80
N TYR A 445 4.07 -16.16 8.53
CA TYR A 445 5.06 -16.57 7.53
C TYR A 445 6.47 -16.14 7.94
N ALA A 446 6.65 -14.88 8.35
CA ALA A 446 7.95 -14.39 8.80
C ALA A 446 8.50 -15.26 9.95
N LEU A 447 7.66 -15.65 10.90
CA LEU A 447 8.04 -16.56 11.98
C LEU A 447 8.46 -17.94 11.44
N LYS A 448 7.64 -18.54 10.58
CA LYS A 448 7.90 -19.88 10.02
C LYS A 448 9.14 -19.92 9.12
N THR A 449 9.50 -18.79 8.48
CA THR A 449 10.75 -18.64 7.72
C THR A 449 11.97 -18.28 8.58
N GLY A 450 11.83 -18.28 9.91
CA GLY A 450 12.93 -18.06 10.86
C GLY A 450 13.28 -16.59 11.14
N ASN A 451 12.47 -15.63 10.69
CA ASN A 451 12.67 -14.21 10.95
C ASN A 451 11.76 -13.72 12.08
N THR A 452 12.07 -14.16 13.30
CA THR A 452 11.28 -13.89 14.51
C THR A 452 11.11 -12.39 14.79
N LYS A 453 12.15 -11.58 14.55
CA LYS A 453 12.07 -10.13 14.74
C LYS A 453 11.09 -9.49 13.75
N LYS A 454 11.20 -9.80 12.45
CA LYS A 454 10.25 -9.31 11.44
C LYS A 454 8.82 -9.75 11.75
N ALA A 455 8.64 -10.98 12.23
CA ALA A 455 7.33 -11.50 12.61
C ALA A 455 6.68 -10.65 13.71
N PHE A 456 7.45 -10.27 14.73
CA PHE A 456 6.96 -9.43 15.81
C PHE A 456 6.74 -7.97 15.37
N ASP A 457 7.68 -7.39 14.62
CA ASP A 457 7.58 -6.01 14.13
C ASP A 457 6.32 -5.82 13.26
N LEU A 458 6.01 -6.77 12.35
CA LEU A 458 4.78 -6.74 11.55
C LEU A 458 3.52 -6.83 12.43
N LEU A 459 3.56 -7.69 13.45
CA LEU A 459 2.45 -7.89 14.37
C LEU A 459 2.12 -6.65 15.19
N GLU A 460 3.12 -5.85 15.58
CA GLU A 460 2.90 -4.57 16.30
C GLU A 460 2.20 -3.51 15.45
N THR A 461 2.28 -3.61 14.12
CA THR A 461 1.59 -2.68 13.20
C THR A 461 0.11 -3.01 13.00
N MET A 462 -0.37 -4.15 13.52
CA MET A 462 -1.75 -4.57 13.37
C MET A 462 -2.69 -3.86 14.36
N ASP A 463 -3.88 -3.46 13.88
CA ASP A 463 -4.94 -2.92 14.74
C ASP A 463 -5.43 -3.94 15.77
N ALA A 464 -5.51 -3.52 17.05
CA ALA A 464 -5.90 -4.37 18.17
C ALA A 464 -7.36 -4.88 18.14
N ALA A 465 -8.15 -4.46 17.14
CA ALA A 465 -9.60 -4.69 17.06
C ALA A 465 -10.01 -6.16 16.82
N ASP A 466 -9.10 -7.02 16.33
CA ASP A 466 -9.40 -8.40 15.92
C ASP A 466 -8.92 -9.49 16.89
N SER A 467 -8.62 -9.14 18.14
CA SER A 467 -8.03 -10.06 19.14
C SER A 467 -8.91 -11.25 19.58
N THR A 468 -10.15 -11.37 19.07
CA THR A 468 -11.09 -12.45 19.41
C THR A 468 -11.07 -13.64 18.45
N ASP A 469 -10.47 -13.51 17.26
CA ASP A 469 -10.38 -14.63 16.31
C ASP A 469 -9.41 -15.72 16.80
N GLU A 470 -9.80 -16.99 16.69
CA GLU A 470 -9.01 -18.11 17.22
C GLU A 470 -7.66 -18.30 16.51
N PHE A 471 -7.60 -18.05 15.20
CA PHE A 471 -6.37 -18.16 14.41
C PHE A 471 -5.41 -17.03 14.74
N ILE A 472 -5.93 -15.80 14.83
CA ILE A 472 -5.14 -14.62 15.21
C ILE A 472 -4.61 -14.78 16.63
N LYS A 473 -5.44 -15.22 17.58
CA LYS A 473 -5.03 -15.44 18.98
C LYS A 473 -3.92 -16.49 19.10
N TYR A 474 -4.02 -17.59 18.36
CA TYR A 474 -2.98 -18.61 18.31
C TYR A 474 -1.65 -18.06 17.78
N ALA A 475 -1.67 -17.42 16.61
CA ALA A 475 -0.47 -16.86 16.00
C ALA A 475 0.17 -15.75 16.85
N LEU A 476 -0.65 -14.88 17.45
CA LEU A 476 -0.20 -13.88 18.43
C LEU A 476 0.57 -14.53 19.58
N GLY A 477 -0.01 -15.57 20.19
CA GLY A 477 0.62 -16.29 21.30
C GLY A 477 1.94 -16.93 20.89
N LEU A 478 1.98 -17.57 19.72
CA LEU A 478 3.17 -18.24 19.23
C LEU A 478 4.29 -17.25 18.84
N ILE A 479 3.97 -16.18 18.12
CA ILE A 479 4.93 -15.15 17.72
C ILE A 479 5.54 -14.48 18.94
N ARG A 480 4.71 -14.11 19.93
CA ARG A 480 5.21 -13.51 21.19
C ARG A 480 6.09 -14.47 21.96
N PHE A 481 5.71 -15.75 22.04
CA PHE A 481 6.51 -16.77 22.71
C PHE A 481 7.90 -16.93 22.07
N GLU A 482 7.96 -17.09 20.74
CA GLU A 482 9.23 -17.22 20.01
C GLU A 482 10.05 -15.92 20.03
N TYR A 483 9.39 -14.76 19.97
CA TYR A 483 10.07 -13.48 20.12
C TYR A 483 10.64 -13.29 21.54
N GLY A 484 9.93 -13.76 22.56
CA GLY A 484 10.42 -13.80 23.94
C GLY A 484 11.71 -14.61 24.07
N LYS A 485 11.79 -15.78 23.41
CA LYS A 485 13.04 -16.56 23.31
C LYS A 485 14.13 -15.77 22.59
N PHE A 486 13.81 -15.15 21.45
CA PHE A 486 14.78 -14.34 20.69
C PHE A 486 15.33 -13.16 21.50
N VAL A 487 14.49 -12.42 22.22
CA VAL A 487 14.87 -11.29 23.07
C VAL A 487 15.75 -11.75 24.24
N LEU A 488 15.37 -12.86 24.89
CA LEU A 488 16.16 -13.52 25.94
C LEU A 488 17.55 -13.87 25.43
N GLU A 489 17.64 -14.52 24.26
CA GLU A 489 18.90 -14.96 23.66
C GLU A 489 19.74 -13.83 23.07
N ASN A 490 19.21 -12.60 22.99
CA ASN A 490 19.98 -11.40 22.69
C ASN A 490 20.39 -10.61 23.96
N GLY A 491 20.02 -11.09 25.15
CA GLY A 491 20.44 -10.51 26.44
C GLY A 491 19.68 -9.25 26.84
N GLU A 492 18.49 -9.04 26.29
CA GLU A 492 17.62 -7.92 26.68
C GLU A 492 16.91 -8.21 28.01
N LYS A 493 16.62 -7.18 28.82
CA LYS A 493 16.21 -7.38 30.23
C LYS A 493 14.71 -7.64 30.45
N ASN A 494 13.87 -7.30 29.49
CA ASN A 494 12.39 -7.36 29.62
C ASN A 494 11.79 -8.56 28.88
N PHE A 495 12.55 -9.65 28.70
CA PHE A 495 12.09 -10.80 27.94
C PHE A 495 10.86 -11.49 28.55
N LEU A 496 10.67 -11.40 29.87
CA LEU A 496 9.57 -12.06 30.58
C LEU A 496 8.19 -11.55 30.14
N ASP A 497 8.08 -10.27 29.77
CA ASP A 497 6.81 -9.64 29.39
C ASP A 497 6.18 -10.29 28.13
N TYR A 498 7.01 -10.93 27.29
CA TYR A 498 6.53 -11.62 26.09
C TYR A 498 5.91 -13.00 26.38
N PHE A 499 6.08 -13.53 27.59
CA PHE A 499 5.55 -14.83 27.99
C PHE A 499 4.17 -14.77 28.67
N ASP A 500 3.60 -13.57 28.85
CA ASP A 500 2.31 -13.38 29.52
C ASP A 500 1.16 -14.17 28.87
N SER A 501 1.16 -14.28 27.53
CA SER A 501 0.15 -15.03 26.78
C SER A 501 0.47 -16.52 26.58
N THR A 502 1.65 -16.98 27.01
CA THR A 502 2.14 -18.34 26.75
C THR A 502 1.27 -19.41 27.40
N VAL A 503 0.66 -19.12 28.56
CA VAL A 503 -0.23 -20.06 29.25
C VAL A 503 -1.44 -20.41 28.37
N SER A 504 -2.10 -19.40 27.80
CA SER A 504 -3.25 -19.62 26.91
C SER A 504 -2.82 -20.36 25.63
N LEU A 505 -1.61 -20.11 25.13
CA LEU A 505 -1.05 -20.86 24.00
C LEU A 505 -0.88 -22.34 24.34
N PHE A 506 -0.29 -22.66 25.49
CA PHE A 506 -0.05 -24.04 25.93
C PHE A 506 -1.33 -24.80 26.26
N GLU A 507 -2.37 -24.11 26.74
CA GLU A 507 -3.70 -24.70 26.93
C GLU A 507 -4.37 -25.04 25.60
N THR A 508 -4.24 -24.14 24.61
CA THR A 508 -4.84 -24.34 23.28
C THR A 508 -4.05 -25.39 22.49
N VAL A 509 -2.73 -25.34 22.56
CA VAL A 509 -1.81 -26.21 21.82
C VAL A 509 -0.73 -26.78 22.75
N PRO A 510 -1.03 -27.87 23.48
CA PRO A 510 -0.08 -28.50 24.41
C PRO A 510 1.18 -29.06 23.74
N GLY A 511 1.14 -29.25 22.41
CA GLY A 511 2.31 -29.68 21.63
C GLY A 511 3.47 -28.67 21.68
N VAL A 512 3.17 -27.37 21.73
CA VAL A 512 4.19 -26.30 21.84
C VAL A 512 4.90 -26.40 23.19
N GLU A 513 4.14 -26.55 24.28
CA GLU A 513 4.68 -26.74 25.62
C GLU A 513 5.61 -27.95 25.69
N LYS A 514 5.15 -29.09 25.16
CA LYS A 514 5.94 -30.32 25.19
C LYS A 514 7.25 -30.18 24.43
N ARG A 515 7.24 -29.57 23.24
CA ARG A 515 8.45 -29.35 22.45
C ARG A 515 9.40 -28.39 23.17
N PHE A 516 8.89 -27.31 23.74
CA PHE A 516 9.69 -26.38 24.53
C PHE A 516 10.33 -27.05 25.74
N SER A 517 9.56 -27.78 26.55
CA SER A 517 10.10 -28.53 27.69
C SER A 517 11.19 -29.51 27.27
N GLN A 518 11.00 -30.23 26.17
CA GLN A 518 12.01 -31.17 25.65
C GLN A 518 13.27 -30.46 25.14
N GLU A 519 13.12 -29.35 24.44
CA GLU A 519 14.23 -28.48 24.02
C GLU A 519 15.03 -28.00 25.23
N MET A 520 14.33 -27.59 26.29
CA MET A 520 14.94 -27.16 27.56
C MET A 520 15.71 -28.31 28.22
N MET A 521 15.18 -29.53 28.27
CA MET A 521 15.89 -30.68 28.84
C MET A 521 17.21 -31.02 28.11
N GLN A 522 17.40 -30.55 26.87
CA GLN A 522 18.61 -30.75 26.06
C GLN A 522 19.46 -29.48 25.93
N TYR A 523 19.07 -28.40 26.61
CA TYR A 523 19.72 -27.11 26.47
C TYR A 523 21.07 -27.08 27.21
N GLU A 524 22.14 -26.80 26.46
CA GLU A 524 23.50 -26.61 26.99
C GLU A 524 24.03 -25.19 26.71
N GLY A 525 23.14 -24.27 26.37
CA GLY A 525 23.52 -22.91 26.00
C GLY A 525 23.87 -22.01 27.20
N ARG A 526 24.22 -20.76 26.91
CA ARG A 526 24.75 -19.80 27.89
C ARG A 526 23.70 -19.09 28.76
N TYR A 527 22.41 -19.23 28.44
CA TYR A 527 21.32 -18.47 29.07
C TYR A 527 20.56 -19.26 30.15
N LEU A 528 21.29 -20.05 30.95
CA LEU A 528 20.70 -20.94 31.95
C LEU A 528 19.85 -20.20 33.00
N LEU A 529 20.31 -19.04 33.46
CA LEU A 529 19.61 -18.26 34.49
C LEU A 529 18.33 -17.62 33.95
N GLU A 530 18.37 -17.15 32.72
CA GLU A 530 17.25 -16.52 32.05
C GLU A 530 16.16 -17.56 31.75
N TYR A 531 16.53 -18.74 31.24
CA TYR A 531 15.60 -19.84 31.02
C TYR A 531 15.05 -20.44 32.32
N GLU A 532 15.85 -20.51 33.41
CA GLU A 532 15.33 -20.83 34.76
C GLU A 532 14.23 -19.83 35.17
N ALA A 533 14.42 -18.53 34.91
CA ALA A 533 13.43 -17.50 35.21
C ALA A 533 12.14 -17.64 34.38
N VAL A 534 12.25 -17.93 33.07
CA VAL A 534 11.10 -18.20 32.20
C VAL A 534 10.33 -19.43 32.70
N LEU A 535 11.01 -20.56 32.91
CA LEU A 535 10.38 -21.79 33.40
C LEU A 535 9.74 -21.58 34.79
N GLY A 536 10.38 -20.80 35.66
CA GLY A 536 9.81 -20.42 36.95
C GLY A 536 8.58 -19.54 36.86
N LEU A 537 8.50 -18.61 35.88
CA LEU A 537 7.29 -17.84 35.60
C LEU A 537 6.19 -18.77 35.10
N LEU A 538 6.47 -19.60 34.09
CA LEU A 538 5.51 -20.52 33.50
C LEU A 538 4.98 -21.53 34.52
N TYR A 539 5.84 -22.08 35.38
CA TYR A 539 5.45 -22.97 36.47
C TYR A 539 4.51 -22.29 37.48
N LYS A 540 4.78 -21.03 37.85
CA LYS A 540 3.90 -20.27 38.75
C LYS A 540 2.53 -20.02 38.16
N LEU A 541 2.46 -19.73 36.86
CA LEU A 541 1.19 -19.46 36.18
C LEU A 541 0.42 -20.76 35.90
N ARG A 542 1.12 -21.84 35.50
CA ARG A 542 0.53 -23.14 35.17
C ARG A 542 1.54 -24.27 35.43
N PRO A 543 1.48 -24.94 36.59
CA PRO A 543 2.36 -26.06 36.92
C PRO A 543 1.87 -27.33 36.21
N SER A 544 2.39 -27.58 35.02
CA SER A 544 2.17 -28.81 34.26
C SER A 544 3.34 -29.78 34.43
N GLY A 545 3.14 -31.07 34.11
CA GLY A 545 4.19 -32.08 34.16
C GLY A 545 5.45 -31.68 33.36
N PRO A 546 5.34 -31.38 32.05
CA PRO A 546 6.49 -31.00 31.23
C PRO A 546 7.22 -29.75 31.72
N ILE A 547 6.51 -28.73 32.21
CA ILE A 547 7.15 -27.51 32.73
C ILE A 547 7.80 -27.77 34.08
N SER A 548 7.18 -28.58 34.95
CA SER A 548 7.75 -28.93 36.25
C SER A 548 9.04 -29.73 36.11
N GLU A 549 9.07 -30.70 35.19
CA GLU A 549 10.25 -31.50 34.87
C GLU A 549 11.39 -30.61 34.34
N ALA A 550 11.12 -29.78 33.33
CA ALA A 550 12.10 -28.86 32.76
C ALA A 550 12.60 -27.82 33.78
N TYR A 551 11.71 -27.28 34.61
CA TYR A 551 12.08 -26.30 35.62
C TYR A 551 12.96 -26.91 36.72
N SER A 552 12.60 -28.10 37.22
CA SER A 552 13.42 -28.86 38.17
C SER A 552 14.82 -29.13 37.61
N PHE A 553 14.90 -29.56 36.36
CA PHE A 553 16.17 -29.79 35.66
C PHE A 553 17.05 -28.53 35.59
N PHE A 554 16.49 -27.40 35.16
CA PHE A 554 17.23 -26.12 35.10
C PHE A 554 17.67 -25.62 36.47
N MET A 555 16.83 -25.75 37.51
CA MET A 555 17.23 -25.42 38.87
C MET A 555 18.45 -26.25 39.31
N GLY A 556 18.51 -27.53 38.93
CA GLY A 556 19.66 -28.40 39.15
C GLY A 556 20.91 -27.91 38.41
N GLN A 557 20.81 -27.65 37.11
CA GLN A 557 21.93 -27.13 36.31
C GLN A 557 22.46 -25.79 36.85
N VAL A 558 21.57 -24.86 37.20
CA VAL A 558 21.94 -23.56 37.74
C VAL A 558 22.61 -23.70 39.12
N ALA A 559 22.13 -24.61 39.97
CA ALA A 559 22.78 -24.89 41.26
C ALA A 559 24.22 -25.38 41.06
N VAL A 560 24.42 -26.31 40.13
CA VAL A 560 25.75 -26.84 39.78
C VAL A 560 26.65 -25.77 39.17
N ASP A 561 26.15 -24.95 38.24
CA ASP A 561 26.94 -23.84 37.66
C ASP A 561 27.39 -22.84 38.74
N LYS A 562 26.47 -22.43 39.61
CA LYS A 562 26.79 -21.53 40.74
C LYS A 562 27.82 -22.18 41.69
N PHE A 563 27.70 -23.48 41.93
CA PHE A 563 28.63 -24.23 42.78
C PHE A 563 30.03 -24.30 42.15
N ASN A 564 30.12 -24.69 40.88
CA ASN A 564 31.38 -24.79 40.14
C ASN A 564 32.11 -23.44 40.01
N ARG A 565 31.36 -22.33 39.96
CA ARG A 565 31.91 -20.96 39.98
C ARG A 565 32.25 -20.45 41.38
N GLY A 566 32.12 -21.28 42.42
CA GLY A 566 32.38 -20.91 43.82
C GLY A 566 31.40 -19.87 44.37
N LYS A 567 30.26 -19.63 43.72
CA LYS A 567 29.25 -18.65 44.16
C LYS A 567 28.36 -19.18 45.28
N ILE A 568 28.25 -20.51 45.40
CA ILE A 568 27.53 -21.17 46.48
C ILE A 568 28.35 -22.31 47.07
N THR A 569 28.11 -22.62 48.34
CA THR A 569 28.74 -23.74 49.06
C THR A 569 28.05 -25.07 48.75
N ASN A 570 28.72 -26.20 49.04
CA ASN A 570 28.13 -27.55 48.99
C ASN A 570 26.74 -27.62 49.68
N LYS A 571 26.60 -27.00 50.86
CA LYS A 571 25.33 -26.97 51.61
C LYS A 571 24.23 -26.20 50.88
N GLN A 572 24.58 -25.05 50.32
CA GLN A 572 23.63 -24.24 49.55
C GLN A 572 23.23 -24.93 48.24
N CYS A 573 24.17 -25.63 47.59
CA CYS A 573 23.90 -26.46 46.42
C CYS A 573 22.92 -27.59 46.75
N HIS A 574 23.17 -28.35 47.83
CA HIS A 574 22.26 -29.40 48.29
C HIS A 574 20.84 -28.89 48.56
N VAL A 575 20.70 -27.75 49.26
CA VAL A 575 19.39 -27.13 49.51
C VAL A 575 18.70 -26.68 48.21
N ALA A 576 19.45 -26.20 47.22
CA ALA A 576 18.90 -25.83 45.92
C ALA A 576 18.38 -27.06 45.15
N LEU A 577 19.13 -28.17 45.18
CA LEU A 577 18.72 -29.45 44.58
C LEU A 577 17.49 -30.05 45.29
N GLU A 578 17.38 -29.90 46.61
CA GLU A 578 16.16 -30.27 47.35
C GLU A 578 14.94 -29.47 46.93
N LYS A 579 15.11 -28.18 46.67
CA LYS A 579 14.01 -27.35 46.15
C LYS A 579 13.61 -27.78 44.74
N ALA A 580 14.58 -28.13 43.89
CA ALA A 580 14.30 -28.65 42.55
C ALA A 580 13.49 -29.97 42.61
N LEU A 581 13.89 -30.93 43.46
CA LEU A 581 13.11 -32.16 43.70
C LEU A 581 11.74 -31.90 44.35
N GLY A 582 11.56 -30.78 45.04
CA GLY A 582 10.24 -30.34 45.51
C GLY A 582 9.28 -29.95 44.39
N ILE A 583 9.80 -29.61 43.21
CA ILE A 583 9.02 -29.30 42.00
C ILE A 583 8.71 -30.56 41.22
N ASP A 584 9.73 -31.39 40.95
CA ASP A 584 9.59 -32.70 40.33
C ASP A 584 10.41 -33.75 41.08
N PRO A 585 9.76 -34.58 41.94
CA PRO A 585 10.43 -35.61 42.72
C PRO A 585 11.05 -36.73 41.88
N GLY A 586 10.60 -36.92 40.64
CA GLY A 586 11.03 -38.00 39.75
C GLY A 586 12.24 -37.65 38.89
N ASN A 587 12.79 -36.44 39.01
CA ASN A 587 13.84 -35.96 38.12
C ASN A 587 15.19 -36.68 38.38
N GLU A 588 15.49 -37.70 37.58
CA GLU A 588 16.68 -38.55 37.74
C GLU A 588 18.00 -37.76 37.73
N TYR A 589 18.10 -36.72 36.90
CA TYR A 589 19.28 -35.87 36.83
C TYR A 589 19.53 -35.14 38.15
N VAL A 590 18.50 -34.50 38.72
CA VAL A 590 18.61 -33.78 39.98
C VAL A 590 18.83 -34.72 41.16
N ILE A 591 18.21 -35.91 41.15
CA ILE A 591 18.46 -36.97 42.15
C ILE A 591 19.94 -37.32 42.16
N HIS A 592 20.51 -37.62 41.00
CA HIS A 592 21.91 -38.00 40.89
C HIS A 592 22.87 -36.88 41.33
N LEU A 593 22.59 -35.63 40.93
CA LEU A 593 23.38 -34.48 41.38
C LEU A 593 23.32 -34.29 42.89
N LYS A 594 22.14 -34.48 43.50
CA LYS A 594 21.96 -34.35 44.95
C LYS A 594 22.80 -35.39 45.70
N GLU A 595 22.82 -36.63 45.21
CA GLU A 595 23.65 -37.70 45.77
C GLU A 595 25.14 -37.36 45.69
N GLN A 596 25.63 -36.90 44.54
CA GLN A 596 27.04 -36.50 44.38
C GLN A 596 27.45 -35.38 45.35
N ILE A 597 26.61 -34.36 45.50
CA ILE A 597 26.87 -33.24 46.43
C ILE A 597 26.77 -33.69 47.89
N ALA A 598 25.87 -34.64 48.21
CA ALA A 598 25.79 -35.23 49.54
C ALA A 598 27.07 -36.01 49.90
N ILE A 599 27.60 -36.81 48.98
CA ILE A 599 28.89 -37.49 49.13
C ILE A 599 29.99 -36.45 49.38
N ALA A 600 30.07 -35.38 48.57
CA ALA A 600 31.05 -34.33 48.75
C ALA A 600 30.95 -33.62 50.12
N LEU A 601 29.74 -33.39 50.63
CA LEU A 601 29.50 -32.83 51.96
C LEU A 601 30.00 -33.73 53.08
N GLU A 602 29.75 -35.03 52.97
CA GLU A 602 30.22 -36.01 53.95
C GLU A 602 31.74 -36.17 53.89
N MET A 603 32.32 -36.17 52.69
CA MET A 603 33.78 -36.12 52.48
C MET A 603 34.41 -34.88 53.11
N ASP A 604 33.85 -33.68 52.89
CA ASP A 604 34.33 -32.44 53.52
C ASP A 604 34.27 -32.53 55.05
N ALA A 605 33.18 -33.09 55.60
CA ALA A 605 33.03 -33.26 57.04
C ALA A 605 34.06 -34.26 57.59
N LEU A 606 34.32 -35.33 56.85
CA LEU A 606 35.34 -36.33 57.14
C LEU A 606 36.73 -35.71 57.13
N TYR A 607 37.14 -35.07 56.03
CA TYR A 607 38.42 -34.37 55.91
C TYR A 607 38.62 -33.33 57.02
N ASN A 608 37.59 -32.55 57.34
CA ASN A 608 37.66 -31.58 58.43
C ASN A 608 37.82 -32.22 59.81
N ALA A 609 37.24 -33.40 60.05
CA ALA A 609 37.44 -34.14 61.29
C ALA A 609 38.85 -34.74 61.36
N MET A 610 39.31 -35.31 60.26
CA MET A 610 40.62 -35.95 60.09
C MET A 610 41.78 -34.96 60.21
N ASN A 611 41.73 -33.83 59.48
CA ASN A 611 42.73 -32.76 59.58
C ASN A 611 42.82 -32.13 60.99
N LYS A 612 41.73 -32.20 61.76
CA LYS A 612 41.70 -31.74 63.16
C LYS A 612 42.06 -32.85 64.16
N ARG A 613 42.54 -34.00 63.69
CA ARG A 613 42.88 -35.21 64.46
C ARG A 613 41.74 -35.71 65.36
N LYS A 614 40.48 -35.53 64.94
CA LYS A 614 39.31 -36.00 65.69
C LYS A 614 38.87 -37.38 65.19
N MET A 615 39.72 -38.39 65.39
CA MET A 615 39.56 -39.72 64.79
C MET A 615 38.26 -40.42 65.18
N GLY A 616 37.83 -40.32 66.44
CA GLY A 616 36.52 -40.86 66.85
C GLY A 616 35.32 -40.22 66.15
N LYS A 617 35.42 -38.93 65.77
CA LYS A 617 34.39 -38.25 64.97
C LYS A 617 34.46 -38.65 63.50
N ALA A 618 35.67 -38.79 62.94
CA ALA A 618 35.89 -39.24 61.57
C ALA A 618 35.38 -40.67 61.37
N ALA A 619 35.73 -41.59 62.28
CA ALA A 619 35.22 -42.95 62.30
C ALA A 619 33.69 -42.97 62.38
N ALA A 620 33.09 -42.20 63.30
CA ALA A 620 31.64 -42.12 63.42
C ALA A 620 30.93 -41.56 62.17
N LEU A 621 31.59 -40.70 61.38
CA LEU A 621 31.07 -40.21 60.10
C LEU A 621 31.14 -41.30 59.03
N ALA A 622 32.28 -41.98 58.91
CA ALA A 622 32.47 -43.07 57.95
C ALA A 622 31.55 -44.27 58.21
N THR A 623 31.34 -44.66 59.48
CA THR A 623 30.44 -45.78 59.85
C THR A 623 28.97 -45.46 59.58
N LYS A 624 28.55 -44.19 59.75
CA LYS A 624 27.14 -43.78 59.59
C LYS A 624 26.78 -43.40 58.16
N SER A 625 27.79 -43.17 57.31
CA SER A 625 27.58 -42.79 55.92
C SER A 625 26.92 -43.94 55.16
N PRO A 626 25.85 -43.68 54.38
CA PRO A 626 25.30 -44.67 53.45
C PRO A 626 26.15 -44.81 52.18
N PHE A 627 27.19 -43.99 51.99
CA PHE A 627 27.99 -43.90 50.77
C PHE A 627 29.34 -44.63 50.94
N PRO A 628 29.58 -45.73 50.21
CA PRO A 628 30.84 -46.47 50.28
C PRO A 628 32.08 -45.59 50.04
N GLU A 629 31.96 -44.58 49.17
CA GLU A 629 33.04 -43.65 48.82
C GLU A 629 33.60 -42.92 50.04
N VAL A 630 32.73 -42.54 50.99
CA VAL A 630 33.13 -41.84 52.22
C VAL A 630 33.91 -42.79 53.14
N ARG A 631 33.50 -44.07 53.16
CA ARG A 631 34.17 -45.11 53.94
C ARG A 631 35.56 -45.43 53.37
N ASP A 632 35.66 -45.57 52.06
CA ASP A 632 36.92 -45.88 51.38
C ASP A 632 37.93 -44.74 51.56
N LYS A 633 37.47 -43.48 51.44
CA LYS A 633 38.32 -42.31 51.66
C LYS A 633 38.81 -42.17 53.10
N PHE A 634 38.03 -42.62 54.08
CA PHE A 634 38.50 -42.69 55.45
C PHE A 634 39.74 -43.58 55.53
N PHE A 635 39.68 -44.79 54.97
CA PHE A 635 40.81 -45.72 55.00
C PHE A 635 42.02 -45.25 54.20
N GLU A 636 41.83 -44.67 53.01
CA GLU A 636 42.93 -44.05 52.24
C GLU A 636 43.67 -42.98 53.05
N PHE A 637 42.94 -42.18 53.83
CA PHE A 637 43.56 -41.15 54.67
C PHE A 637 44.24 -41.76 55.90
N ILE A 638 43.75 -42.87 56.45
CA ILE A 638 44.49 -43.60 57.50
C ILE A 638 45.81 -44.15 56.95
N GLU A 639 45.81 -44.68 55.73
CA GLU A 639 47.01 -45.13 55.01
C GLU A 639 48.04 -43.99 54.94
N GLN A 640 47.62 -42.81 54.50
CA GLN A 640 48.48 -41.62 54.43
C GLN A 640 48.96 -41.15 55.82
N MET A 641 48.09 -41.17 56.84
CA MET A 641 48.49 -40.80 58.20
C MET A 641 49.48 -41.79 58.80
N MET A 642 49.33 -43.08 58.51
CA MET A 642 50.25 -44.11 58.96
C MET A 642 51.65 -43.86 58.39
N GLU A 643 51.77 -43.58 57.08
CA GLU A 643 53.04 -43.20 56.44
C GLU A 643 53.65 -41.95 57.09
N GLN A 644 52.84 -40.91 57.32
CA GLN A 644 53.32 -39.67 57.97
C GLN A 644 53.79 -39.87 59.42
N ILE A 645 53.14 -40.74 60.18
CA ILE A 645 53.55 -41.08 61.54
C ILE A 645 54.89 -41.82 61.53
N GLU A 646 55.12 -42.70 60.57
CA GLU A 646 56.39 -43.40 60.41
C GLU A 646 57.56 -42.45 60.08
N GLU A 647 57.30 -41.42 59.28
CA GLU A 647 58.30 -40.42 58.90
C GLU A 647 58.46 -39.28 59.94
N SER A 648 57.63 -39.24 60.98
CA SER A 648 57.53 -38.10 61.91
C SER A 648 58.70 -37.95 62.90
N GLY A 649 59.56 -38.97 63.05
CA GLY A 649 60.67 -38.97 64.00
C GLY A 649 60.25 -39.00 65.48
N LEU A 650 59.00 -39.37 65.77
CA LEU A 650 58.49 -39.51 67.14
C LEU A 650 59.20 -40.64 67.92
N GLU A 651 59.31 -40.49 69.24
CA GLU A 651 59.84 -41.56 70.09
C GLU A 651 58.91 -42.79 70.07
N LYS A 652 59.52 -43.99 70.14
CA LYS A 652 58.88 -45.31 69.98
C LYS A 652 57.55 -45.45 70.73
N HIS A 653 57.47 -44.98 71.98
CA HIS A 653 56.26 -45.08 72.80
C HIS A 653 55.12 -44.18 72.34
N TYR A 654 55.40 -42.98 71.83
CA TYR A 654 54.39 -42.09 71.24
C TYR A 654 53.91 -42.62 69.88
N LEU A 655 54.82 -43.22 69.11
CA LEU A 655 54.50 -43.81 67.81
C LEU A 655 53.55 -45.02 67.94
N ILE A 656 53.79 -45.88 68.93
CA ILE A 656 52.88 -46.98 69.29
C ILE A 656 51.51 -46.46 69.73
N ALA A 657 51.44 -45.37 70.50
CA ALA A 657 50.18 -44.80 70.96
C ALA A 657 49.33 -44.27 69.79
N GLU A 658 49.93 -43.49 68.89
CA GLU A 658 49.24 -42.94 67.71
C GLU A 658 48.78 -44.05 66.75
N LEU A 659 49.60 -45.06 66.48
CA LEU A 659 49.20 -46.21 65.67
C LEU A 659 48.07 -47.02 66.30
N ASN A 660 48.06 -47.19 67.62
CA ASN A 660 46.96 -47.85 68.33
C ASN A 660 45.65 -47.03 68.22
N ASP A 661 45.73 -45.71 68.26
CA ASP A 661 44.55 -44.84 68.08
C ASP A 661 44.00 -44.93 66.64
N LEU A 662 44.87 -45.03 65.63
CA LEU A 662 44.46 -45.34 64.25
C LEU A 662 43.82 -46.73 64.14
N LEU A 663 44.44 -47.76 64.73
CA LEU A 663 43.93 -49.13 64.73
C LEU A 663 42.54 -49.24 65.34
N ASN A 664 42.33 -48.62 66.50
CA ASN A 664 41.04 -48.58 67.18
C ASN A 664 39.98 -47.86 66.35
N SER A 665 40.36 -46.79 65.66
CA SER A 665 39.46 -46.04 64.78
C SER A 665 39.08 -46.84 63.52
N CYS A 666 40.03 -47.58 62.91
CA CYS A 666 39.75 -48.48 61.79
C CYS A 666 38.82 -49.62 62.18
N LYS A 667 39.09 -50.29 63.31
CA LYS A 667 38.23 -51.37 63.84
C LYS A 667 36.80 -50.91 64.13
N ALA A 668 36.61 -49.63 64.47
CA ALA A 668 35.28 -49.06 64.68
C ALA A 668 34.51 -48.79 63.37
N VAL A 669 35.20 -48.66 62.22
CA VAL A 669 34.59 -48.40 60.91
C VAL A 669 34.33 -49.70 60.14
N ASP A 670 35.36 -50.53 59.97
CA ASP A 670 35.23 -51.88 59.41
C ASP A 670 36.34 -52.79 59.96
N PRO A 671 36.02 -53.70 60.90
CA PRO A 671 36.97 -54.65 61.48
C PRO A 671 37.67 -55.57 60.47
N GLY A 672 37.11 -55.75 59.27
CA GLY A 672 37.65 -56.64 58.23
C GLY A 672 38.48 -55.93 57.16
N TYR A 673 38.76 -54.62 57.30
CA TYR A 673 39.48 -53.88 56.28
C TYR A 673 40.99 -54.20 56.28
N PRO A 674 41.64 -54.45 55.12
CA PRO A 674 43.04 -54.91 55.04
C PRO A 674 44.09 -54.05 55.74
N ILE A 675 43.84 -52.75 55.91
CA ILE A 675 44.75 -51.84 56.61
C ILE A 675 44.95 -52.22 58.09
N ILE A 676 43.98 -52.91 58.70
CA ILE A 676 44.03 -53.30 60.11
C ILE A 676 45.17 -54.28 60.34
N ASP A 677 45.30 -55.30 59.49
CA ASP A 677 46.40 -56.27 59.56
C ASP A 677 47.76 -55.58 59.43
N THR A 678 47.82 -54.55 58.59
CA THR A 678 49.04 -53.75 58.38
C THR A 678 49.41 -52.92 59.60
N LEU A 679 48.41 -52.27 60.24
CA LEU A 679 48.59 -51.52 61.48
C LEU A 679 48.98 -52.44 62.65
N GLU A 680 48.35 -53.60 62.79
CA GLU A 680 48.67 -54.60 63.83
C GLU A 680 50.11 -55.11 63.68
N MET A 681 50.51 -55.48 62.46
CA MET A 681 51.88 -55.92 62.17
C MET A 681 52.90 -54.83 62.50
N LYS A 682 52.63 -53.56 62.13
CA LYS A 682 53.54 -52.44 62.42
C LYS A 682 53.65 -52.15 63.91
N ILE A 683 52.54 -52.15 64.65
CA ILE A 683 52.55 -52.00 66.11
C ILE A 683 53.34 -53.13 66.78
N GLN A 684 53.20 -54.36 66.29
CA GLN A 684 53.94 -55.52 66.81
C GLN A 684 55.45 -55.41 66.56
N LEU A 685 55.86 -55.02 65.34
CA LEU A 685 57.27 -54.78 64.98
C LEU A 685 57.93 -53.65 65.79
N LEU A 686 57.13 -52.71 66.29
CA LEU A 686 57.56 -51.65 67.20
C LEU A 686 57.39 -52.04 68.67
N GLY A 687 56.72 -53.14 69.01
CA GLY A 687 56.60 -53.64 70.38
C GLY A 687 57.80 -54.49 70.79
N ASP A 688 58.34 -55.24 69.84
CA ASP A 688 59.61 -55.96 69.91
C ASP A 688 60.82 -54.98 69.85
#